data_AF-Q95KE0-F1
#
_entry.id   AF-Q95KE0-F1
#
_cell.length_a   1.000
_cell.length_b   1.000
_cell.length_c   1.000
_cell.angle_alpha   90.00
_cell.angle_beta   90.00
_cell.angle_gamma   90.00
#
_symmetry.space_group_name_H-M   'P 1'
#
loop_
_entity.id
_entity.type
_entity.pdbx_description
1 polymer ?
#
loop_
_entity_poly.entity_id
_entity_poly.type
_entity_poly.pdbx_seq_one_letter_code
_entity_poly.pdbx_strand_id
1 'polypeptide(L)'
;MSTFVSNVKSSDSPTQHAVGFQKAFQLIRSTNNNTKFQANTDMVIIYLSAGITSKDSSEEDKKATLRVINEENSFLNNSVMILTYALMNDGVTGLKELAFLRDLAEQNSGKYGVPDRTALPVIKGSMMVLNQLSNLETTVGRFYTNLPNRMIDEAVFSLPFSDEMGDGLIMTVSKPCYFGNLLLGIVGVDVNLAYILEDVTYYQDSLASYTFLIDDKGYTLMHPSLTRPYLLSEPPLHTDIIHYENIPKFELVRQNILSLPLGSQIIAVPVNSSLSWHINKLRETGKEAYNVSYAWKMVQDTSFILCIVVIQPEIPVKQLKNLNTVPSSKLLYHRLDLLGQPSACLHFKQLATLESPTVMLSAGSFSSPYEHLSQPETKRMVEHYTAYLSDNTRLIANPGLKFSVRNEVMATSHVTDEWMTQMEMSSLNTYIVRRYIATPNGVLRIYPGSLMDKAFDPTRRQWYLHAVANPGLISLTGPYLDVGGAGYVVTISHTIHSSSTQLSSGHTVAVMGIDFTLRYFYKVLMDLLPVCNQDGGNKIRCFIMEDRGYLVAHPTLIDPKGHAPVEQQHITHKEPLVANDILNHPNFVKKNLCNSFSDRTVQRFYKFNTSLAGDLTNLVHGSHCSKYRLARIPGTNAFVGIVNEACDSLAFCACSMVDRLCLNCHRMEQNECECPCECPLEVNECTGNLTNAENRNPSCEVHQEPVTYTAIDPGLQDALHQCVNSRCSQRLESGDCFGVLDCEWCMVDSDGKTHLDKSYCAPQKECFGGIVGAKSPYVDDMGAIGDEVITLNMIKSAPVGPVAGGIMGCIMVLVLAVYAYRHQIHRRSHQHMSPLAAQEMSVRMSNLENDRDERDDDSHEDRGIISNTRFIAAVIERHAHSPERRRRYWGRSGTESDHGYSTMSPQEDSENPPCNNDPLSAGVDVGNHDEDLDLDTPPQTAALLSHKFHHYRSHHPTLHHSHHLQAAVTVHTVDAEC
;
A
#
# COMPACT_ATOMS: atom_id res chain seq x y z
N MET A 1 -0.36 13.01 -15.08
CA MET A 1 -0.27 13.73 -16.38
C MET A 1 -0.33 12.85 -17.63
N SER A 2 0.48 11.79 -17.79
CA SER A 2 0.61 11.11 -19.10
C SER A 2 -0.73 10.63 -19.70
N THR A 3 -1.61 10.08 -18.86
CA THR A 3 -2.99 9.68 -19.21
C THR A 3 -3.92 10.85 -19.52
N PHE A 4 -3.73 12.03 -18.92
CA PHE A 4 -4.46 13.23 -19.32
C PHE A 4 -4.03 13.66 -20.72
N VAL A 5 -2.73 13.81 -20.95
CA VAL A 5 -2.16 14.25 -22.24
C VAL A 5 -2.50 13.27 -23.36
N SER A 6 -2.41 11.96 -23.13
CA SER A 6 -2.79 10.93 -24.11
C SER A 6 -4.28 10.92 -24.46
N ASN A 7 -5.13 11.45 -23.57
CA ASN A 7 -6.58 11.55 -23.77
C ASN A 7 -7.01 12.90 -24.37
N VAL A 8 -6.10 13.87 -24.53
CA VAL A 8 -6.40 15.12 -25.24
C VAL A 8 -6.63 14.81 -26.72
N LYS A 9 -7.81 15.19 -27.22
CA LYS A 9 -8.17 15.11 -28.64
C LYS A 9 -8.16 16.49 -29.27
N SER A 10 -7.67 16.59 -30.50
CA SER A 10 -7.78 17.81 -31.30
C SER A 10 -9.26 18.13 -31.56
N SER A 11 -9.63 19.40 -31.43
CA SER A 11 -10.92 19.94 -31.84
C SER A 11 -10.75 20.66 -33.17
N ASP A 12 -11.71 20.51 -34.10
CA ASP A 12 -11.73 21.19 -35.40
C ASP A 12 -12.05 22.71 -35.30
N SER A 13 -12.19 23.23 -34.08
CA SER A 13 -12.40 24.65 -33.78
C SER A 13 -11.14 25.51 -34.04
N PRO A 14 -11.29 26.79 -34.44
CA PRO A 14 -10.15 27.71 -34.61
C PRO A 14 -9.35 27.89 -33.30
N THR A 15 -8.03 28.07 -33.43
CA THR A 15 -7.12 28.21 -32.28
C THR A 15 -7.29 29.56 -31.59
N GLN A 16 -7.58 29.55 -30.28
CA GLN A 16 -7.82 30.76 -29.48
C GLN A 16 -6.65 31.05 -28.53
N HIS A 17 -5.55 31.57 -29.08
CA HIS A 17 -4.32 31.88 -28.31
C HIS A 17 -4.58 32.78 -27.09
N ALA A 18 -5.34 33.87 -27.28
CA ALA A 18 -5.65 34.84 -26.22
C ALA A 18 -6.35 34.19 -25.00
N VAL A 19 -7.34 33.33 -25.23
CA VAL A 19 -8.07 32.63 -24.15
C VAL A 19 -7.16 31.64 -23.42
N GLY A 20 -6.28 30.94 -24.16
CA GLY A 20 -5.28 30.04 -23.58
C GLY A 20 -4.31 30.76 -22.64
N PHE A 21 -3.73 31.89 -23.07
CA PHE A 21 -2.88 32.70 -22.20
C PHE A 21 -3.65 33.29 -21.02
N GLN A 22 -4.87 33.79 -21.22
CA GLN A 22 -5.69 34.28 -20.10
C GLN A 22 -5.90 33.20 -19.03
N LYS A 23 -6.15 31.95 -19.42
CA LYS A 23 -6.27 30.83 -18.50
C LYS A 23 -4.96 30.46 -17.82
N ALA A 24 -3.83 30.49 -18.53
CA ALA A 24 -2.51 30.26 -17.94
C ALA A 24 -2.16 31.30 -16.85
N PHE A 25 -2.38 32.59 -17.12
CA PHE A 25 -2.16 33.65 -16.14
C PHE A 25 -3.15 33.58 -14.96
N GLN A 26 -4.42 33.22 -15.19
CA GLN A 26 -5.39 32.97 -14.12
C GLN A 26 -4.93 31.84 -13.19
N LEU A 27 -4.36 30.75 -13.73
CA LEU A 27 -3.79 29.66 -12.93
C LEU A 27 -2.62 30.15 -12.08
N ILE A 28 -1.60 30.80 -12.67
CA ILE A 28 -0.45 31.36 -11.94
C ILE A 28 -0.90 32.28 -10.79
N ARG A 29 -1.87 33.18 -11.06
CA ARG A 29 -2.41 34.09 -10.06
C ARG A 29 -3.19 33.38 -8.95
N SER A 30 -3.90 32.29 -9.27
CA SER A 30 -4.60 31.48 -8.27
C SER A 30 -3.64 30.78 -7.29
N THR A 31 -2.47 30.34 -7.78
CA THR A 31 -1.41 29.77 -6.94
C THR A 31 -0.79 30.83 -6.02
N ASN A 32 -0.50 32.03 -6.55
CA ASN A 32 0.11 33.15 -5.81
C ASN A 32 -0.70 33.61 -4.58
N ASN A 33 -2.03 33.45 -4.59
CA ASN A 33 -2.86 33.78 -3.43
C ASN A 33 -2.80 32.74 -2.29
N ASN A 34 -2.42 31.49 -2.58
CA ASN A 34 -2.41 30.39 -1.60
C ASN A 34 -1.03 30.12 -1.01
N THR A 35 0.03 30.31 -1.80
CA THR A 35 1.42 30.20 -1.35
C THR A 35 2.04 31.58 -1.28
N LYS A 36 2.54 31.99 -0.10
CA LYS A 36 3.47 33.13 -0.01
C LYS A 36 4.75 32.77 -0.76
N PHE A 37 4.80 33.07 -2.06
CA PHE A 37 6.00 32.83 -2.85
C PHE A 37 7.18 33.57 -2.22
N GLN A 38 8.27 32.85 -2.01
CA GLN A 38 9.55 33.47 -1.70
C GLN A 38 9.92 34.41 -2.86
N ALA A 39 10.62 35.51 -2.58
CA ALA A 39 10.94 36.55 -3.57
C ALA A 39 11.86 36.09 -4.75
N ASN A 40 12.15 34.78 -4.83
CA ASN A 40 13.07 34.14 -5.78
C ASN A 40 12.42 32.99 -6.59
N THR A 41 11.09 32.89 -6.64
CA THR A 41 10.43 31.89 -7.51
C THR A 41 10.26 32.42 -8.94
N ASP A 42 10.81 31.70 -9.92
CA ASP A 42 10.66 32.05 -11.35
C ASP A 42 9.32 31.54 -11.90
N MET A 43 8.63 32.39 -12.67
CA MET A 43 7.33 32.06 -13.28
C MET A 43 7.51 31.87 -14.78
N VAL A 44 7.07 30.72 -15.31
CA VAL A 44 7.31 30.34 -16.71
C VAL A 44 6.04 29.77 -17.33
N ILE A 45 5.72 30.20 -18.55
CA ILE A 45 4.73 29.57 -19.42
C ILE A 45 5.48 28.88 -20.57
N ILE A 46 5.46 27.55 -20.60
CA ILE A 46 5.94 26.75 -21.72
C ILE A 46 4.78 26.58 -22.71
N TYR A 47 4.92 27.15 -23.91
CA TYR A 47 3.85 27.23 -24.90
C TYR A 47 4.18 26.46 -26.18
N LEU A 48 3.62 25.25 -26.33
CA LEU A 48 3.76 24.43 -27.53
C LEU A 48 2.65 24.79 -28.53
N SER A 49 3.01 25.20 -29.75
CA SER A 49 2.03 25.58 -30.77
C SER A 49 2.60 25.57 -32.19
N ALA A 50 1.74 25.40 -33.19
CA ALA A 50 2.05 25.67 -34.59
C ALA A 50 1.94 27.17 -34.96
N GLY A 51 1.43 28.03 -34.05
CA GLY A 51 1.30 29.48 -34.30
C GLY A 51 0.21 29.88 -35.29
N ILE A 52 -0.74 28.97 -35.56
CA ILE A 52 -1.79 29.14 -36.59
C ILE A 52 -2.88 30.09 -36.08
N THR A 53 -2.97 31.27 -36.69
CA THR A 53 -4.08 32.21 -36.49
C THR A 53 -5.15 32.05 -37.56
N SER A 54 -6.38 32.51 -37.32
CA SER A 54 -7.46 32.42 -38.31
C SER A 54 -7.10 33.21 -39.58
N LYS A 55 -7.58 32.76 -40.76
CA LYS A 55 -7.20 33.40 -42.04
C LYS A 55 -7.77 34.81 -42.21
N ASP A 56 -8.93 35.09 -41.61
CA ASP A 56 -9.69 36.31 -41.86
C ASP A 56 -9.47 37.41 -40.80
N SER A 57 -9.06 37.07 -39.56
CA SER A 57 -8.72 38.05 -38.49
C SER A 57 -7.29 37.95 -37.95
N SER A 58 -6.35 37.33 -38.70
CA SER A 58 -5.01 36.98 -38.21
C SER A 58 -4.24 38.06 -37.43
N GLU A 59 -4.27 39.34 -37.83
CA GLU A 59 -3.55 40.40 -37.11
C GLU A 59 -4.30 40.92 -35.88
N GLU A 60 -5.63 40.85 -35.88
CA GLU A 60 -6.46 41.19 -34.71
C GLU A 60 -6.37 40.09 -33.65
N ASP A 61 -6.33 38.82 -34.05
CA ASP A 61 -6.09 37.67 -33.17
C ASP A 61 -4.73 37.77 -32.45
N LYS A 62 -3.66 38.13 -33.19
CA LYS A 62 -2.31 38.35 -32.63
C LYS A 62 -2.29 39.53 -31.67
N LYS A 63 -2.90 40.65 -32.07
CA LYS A 63 -3.00 41.86 -31.24
C LYS A 63 -3.82 41.62 -29.96
N ALA A 64 -4.90 40.85 -30.04
CA ALA A 64 -5.69 40.45 -28.88
C ALA A 64 -4.87 39.55 -27.94
N THR A 65 -4.12 38.60 -28.48
CA THR A 65 -3.25 37.69 -27.70
C THR A 65 -2.16 38.46 -26.94
N LEU A 66 -1.42 39.33 -27.62
CA LEU A 66 -0.39 40.15 -26.98
C LEU A 66 -0.96 41.22 -26.05
N ARG A 67 -2.20 41.70 -26.28
CA ARG A 67 -2.92 42.52 -25.29
C ARG A 67 -3.17 41.74 -24.00
N VAL A 68 -3.71 40.52 -24.09
CA VAL A 68 -3.95 39.67 -22.91
C VAL A 68 -2.64 39.39 -22.17
N ILE A 69 -1.56 39.02 -22.85
CA ILE A 69 -0.25 38.79 -22.20
C ILE A 69 0.24 40.05 -21.49
N ASN A 70 0.19 41.20 -22.15
CA ASN A 70 0.64 42.49 -21.59
C ASN A 70 -0.22 42.94 -20.40
N GLU A 71 -1.55 42.72 -20.45
CA GLU A 71 -2.45 43.06 -19.34
C GLU A 71 -2.30 42.08 -18.17
N GLU A 72 -2.28 40.77 -18.42
CA GLU A 72 -2.20 39.77 -17.34
C GLU A 72 -0.81 39.70 -16.68
N ASN A 73 0.30 39.80 -17.45
CA ASN A 73 1.65 39.84 -16.87
C ASN A 73 1.90 41.14 -16.09
N SER A 74 1.23 42.25 -16.43
CA SER A 74 1.32 43.49 -15.66
C SER A 74 0.80 43.35 -14.22
N PHE A 75 -0.19 42.47 -13.98
CA PHE A 75 -0.64 42.14 -12.62
C PHE A 75 0.37 41.29 -11.82
N LEU A 76 1.41 40.76 -12.47
CA LEU A 76 2.49 39.97 -11.89
C LEU A 76 3.84 40.69 -11.99
N ASN A 77 3.83 42.03 -12.07
CA ASN A 77 5.02 42.88 -12.19
C ASN A 77 5.96 42.49 -13.36
N ASN A 78 5.40 41.95 -14.45
CA ASN A 78 6.11 41.45 -15.63
C ASN A 78 7.12 40.31 -15.36
N SER A 79 6.94 39.57 -14.25
CA SER A 79 7.82 38.48 -13.81
C SER A 79 7.66 37.16 -14.57
N VAL A 80 6.61 37.00 -15.38
CA VAL A 80 6.38 35.75 -16.13
C VAL A 80 7.20 35.75 -17.43
N MET A 81 7.99 34.69 -17.63
CA MET A 81 8.70 34.38 -18.86
C MET A 81 7.86 33.46 -19.75
N ILE A 82 7.86 33.69 -21.08
CA ILE A 82 7.14 32.83 -22.04
C ILE A 82 8.16 32.13 -22.95
N LEU A 83 8.22 30.80 -22.89
CA LEU A 83 9.06 29.97 -23.77
C LEU A 83 8.17 29.35 -24.85
N THR A 84 8.39 29.69 -26.12
CA THR A 84 7.56 29.16 -27.22
C THR A 84 8.28 28.03 -27.97
N TYR A 85 7.57 26.91 -28.14
CA TYR A 85 8.06 25.74 -28.86
C TYR A 85 7.22 25.55 -30.11
N ALA A 86 7.79 25.92 -31.26
CA ALA A 86 7.13 25.87 -32.55
C ALA A 86 7.07 24.43 -33.07
N LEU A 87 5.86 23.87 -33.14
CA LEU A 87 5.59 22.53 -33.67
C LEU A 87 5.56 22.58 -35.20
N MET A 88 6.62 22.13 -35.85
CA MET A 88 6.67 22.09 -37.32
C MET A 88 5.74 21.01 -37.85
N ASN A 89 4.89 21.39 -38.81
CA ASN A 89 4.04 20.45 -39.54
C ASN A 89 4.09 20.81 -41.03
N ASP A 90 4.48 19.84 -41.86
CA ASP A 90 4.85 20.09 -43.26
C ASP A 90 3.68 20.70 -44.06
N GLY A 91 3.90 21.92 -44.56
CA GLY A 91 2.90 22.69 -45.31
C GLY A 91 1.94 23.54 -44.47
N VAL A 92 2.01 23.52 -43.13
CA VAL A 92 1.11 24.28 -42.25
C VAL A 92 1.82 25.42 -41.50
N THR A 93 3.03 25.19 -41.00
CA THR A 93 3.80 26.21 -40.26
C THR A 93 4.72 27.01 -41.18
N GLY A 94 4.38 28.28 -41.41
CA GLY A 94 5.18 29.20 -42.22
C GLY A 94 6.02 30.19 -41.41
N LEU A 95 6.73 31.06 -42.14
CA LEU A 95 7.58 32.11 -41.56
C LEU A 95 6.80 33.17 -40.76
N LYS A 96 5.50 33.36 -41.03
CA LYS A 96 4.65 34.35 -40.33
C LYS A 96 4.23 33.85 -38.95
N GLU A 97 3.94 32.55 -38.88
CA GLU A 97 3.54 31.82 -37.68
C GLU A 97 4.75 31.70 -36.74
N LEU A 98 5.93 31.36 -37.27
CA LEU A 98 7.20 31.41 -36.53
C LEU A 98 7.54 32.82 -36.03
N ALA A 99 7.36 33.86 -36.85
CA ALA A 99 7.58 35.24 -36.42
C ALA A 99 6.66 35.62 -35.23
N PHE A 100 5.38 35.24 -35.30
CA PHE A 100 4.43 35.47 -34.22
C PHE A 100 4.82 34.72 -32.93
N LEU A 101 5.20 33.43 -33.01
CA LEU A 101 5.67 32.68 -31.84
C LEU A 101 6.93 33.29 -31.20
N ARG A 102 7.82 33.90 -31.99
CA ARG A 102 8.95 34.67 -31.48
C ARG A 102 8.51 35.97 -30.79
N ASP A 103 7.59 36.72 -31.39
CA ASP A 103 7.05 37.95 -30.80
C ASP A 103 6.31 37.68 -29.47
N LEU A 104 5.69 36.50 -29.32
CA LEU A 104 5.11 36.03 -28.05
C LEU A 104 6.18 35.75 -26.98
N ALA A 105 7.26 35.04 -27.31
CA ALA A 105 8.35 34.76 -26.37
C ALA A 105 9.10 36.04 -25.93
N GLU A 106 9.33 36.96 -26.87
CA GLU A 106 9.90 38.28 -26.60
C GLU A 106 8.92 39.25 -25.91
N GLN A 107 7.64 38.87 -25.76
CA GLN A 107 6.54 39.70 -25.24
C GLN A 107 6.43 41.07 -25.94
N ASN A 108 6.59 41.08 -27.27
CA ASN A 108 6.75 42.29 -28.07
C ASN A 108 5.40 42.98 -28.39
N SER A 109 4.72 43.46 -27.36
CA SER A 109 3.43 44.17 -27.42
C SER A 109 3.47 45.43 -28.29
N GLY A 110 4.59 46.16 -28.24
CA GLY A 110 4.82 47.39 -29.02
C GLY A 110 4.72 47.21 -30.53
N LYS A 111 5.19 46.08 -31.08
CA LYS A 111 5.09 45.76 -32.52
C LYS A 111 3.65 45.76 -33.05
N TYR A 112 2.68 45.44 -32.19
CA TYR A 112 1.25 45.34 -32.53
C TYR A 112 0.45 46.58 -32.12
N GLY A 113 1.12 47.65 -31.67
CA GLY A 113 0.47 48.87 -31.19
C GLY A 113 -0.40 48.62 -29.96
N VAL A 114 0.11 47.79 -29.04
CA VAL A 114 -0.41 47.65 -27.68
C VAL A 114 0.48 48.51 -26.77
N PRO A 115 -0.06 49.51 -26.05
CA PRO A 115 0.75 50.35 -25.18
C PRO A 115 1.17 49.58 -23.92
N ASP A 116 2.43 49.76 -23.53
CA ASP A 116 2.96 49.24 -22.28
C ASP A 116 2.33 50.00 -21.10
N ARG A 117 1.89 49.29 -20.05
CA ARG A 117 1.14 49.88 -18.92
C ARG A 117 2.01 50.06 -17.66
N THR A 118 3.23 49.54 -17.68
CA THR A 118 4.09 49.37 -16.50
C THR A 118 5.47 49.96 -16.71
N ALA A 119 6.10 50.44 -15.63
CA ALA A 119 7.47 50.94 -15.67
C ALA A 119 8.55 49.83 -15.60
N LEU A 120 8.15 48.59 -15.28
CA LEU A 120 9.06 47.45 -15.15
C LEU A 120 9.24 46.72 -16.49
N PRO A 121 10.48 46.40 -16.90
CA PRO A 121 10.75 45.71 -18.17
C PRO A 121 10.26 44.26 -18.15
N VAL A 122 9.75 43.78 -19.29
CA VAL A 122 9.34 42.37 -19.47
C VAL A 122 10.53 41.40 -19.51
N ILE A 123 10.37 40.25 -18.84
CA ILE A 123 11.32 39.13 -18.94
C ILE A 123 11.11 38.42 -20.29
N LYS A 124 12.07 38.58 -21.20
CA LYS A 124 12.04 37.94 -22.52
C LYS A 124 12.40 36.46 -22.38
N GLY A 125 11.56 35.58 -22.92
CA GLY A 125 11.89 34.19 -23.13
C GLY A 125 12.50 33.94 -24.52
N SER A 126 12.61 32.68 -24.89
CA SER A 126 13.15 32.23 -26.18
C SER A 126 12.13 31.42 -26.97
N MET A 127 12.29 31.41 -28.31
CA MET A 127 11.55 30.52 -29.20
C MET A 127 12.48 29.39 -29.67
N MET A 128 12.03 28.15 -29.56
CA MET A 128 12.70 26.97 -30.13
C MET A 128 11.81 26.32 -31.20
N VAL A 129 12.42 25.72 -32.23
CA VAL A 129 11.69 25.05 -33.31
C VAL A 129 11.85 23.54 -33.19
N LEU A 130 10.74 22.82 -33.09
CA LEU A 130 10.69 21.37 -32.95
C LEU A 130 10.56 20.72 -34.33
N ASN A 131 11.71 20.46 -34.97
CA ASN A 131 11.79 19.85 -36.31
C ASN A 131 11.66 18.31 -36.29
N GLN A 132 12.01 17.65 -35.18
CA GLN A 132 12.03 16.19 -35.05
C GLN A 132 11.60 15.78 -33.64
N LEU A 133 10.64 14.86 -33.55
CA LEU A 133 10.14 14.31 -32.28
C LEU A 133 11.24 13.57 -31.49
N SER A 134 12.25 13.03 -32.17
CA SER A 134 13.39 12.34 -31.53
C SER A 134 14.24 13.23 -30.62
N ASN A 135 14.20 14.55 -30.80
CA ASN A 135 15.05 15.48 -30.05
C ASN A 135 14.27 16.21 -28.93
N LEU A 136 13.01 15.84 -28.70
CA LEU A 136 12.08 16.53 -27.80
C LEU A 136 12.65 16.61 -26.38
N GLU A 137 13.18 15.50 -25.86
CA GLU A 137 13.84 15.41 -24.55
C GLU A 137 14.98 16.43 -24.41
N THR A 138 15.91 16.46 -25.39
CA THR A 138 17.06 17.38 -25.36
C THR A 138 16.69 18.85 -25.59
N THR A 139 15.53 19.13 -26.20
CA THR A 139 15.13 20.50 -26.60
C THR A 139 14.17 21.13 -25.58
N VAL A 140 13.12 20.40 -25.19
CA VAL A 140 12.12 20.84 -24.20
C VAL A 140 12.63 20.58 -22.78
N GLY A 141 13.26 19.44 -22.53
CA GLY A 141 13.81 19.10 -21.20
C GLY A 141 14.89 20.06 -20.70
N ARG A 142 15.50 20.86 -21.59
CA ARG A 142 16.47 21.92 -21.25
C ARG A 142 15.84 23.30 -21.05
N PHE A 143 14.52 23.42 -20.89
CA PHE A 143 13.86 24.72 -20.68
C PHE A 143 14.52 25.57 -19.57
N TYR A 144 14.98 24.92 -18.49
CA TYR A 144 15.62 25.55 -17.34
C TYR A 144 16.90 26.33 -17.68
N THR A 145 17.56 26.08 -18.82
CA THR A 145 18.75 26.86 -19.25
C THR A 145 18.40 28.29 -19.66
N ASN A 146 17.12 28.62 -19.82
CA ASN A 146 16.65 29.99 -20.10
C ASN A 146 16.38 30.79 -18.82
N LEU A 147 16.37 30.14 -17.64
CA LEU A 147 16.07 30.78 -16.37
C LEU A 147 17.24 31.68 -15.91
N PRO A 148 16.96 32.75 -15.14
CA PRO A 148 18.02 33.61 -14.60
C PRO A 148 18.97 32.81 -13.71
N ASN A 149 20.24 32.71 -14.10
CA ASN A 149 21.25 31.98 -13.32
C ASN A 149 21.57 32.71 -12.00
N ARG A 150 20.88 32.34 -10.93
CA ARG A 150 21.21 32.74 -9.56
C ARG A 150 22.27 31.80 -9.03
N MET A 151 23.34 32.32 -8.44
CA MET A 151 24.35 31.49 -7.76
C MET A 151 23.77 31.02 -6.42
N ILE A 152 23.39 29.74 -6.35
CA ILE A 152 22.86 29.09 -5.16
C ILE A 152 23.96 28.17 -4.63
N ASP A 153 24.43 28.38 -3.40
CA ASP A 153 25.50 27.55 -2.81
C ASP A 153 24.97 26.52 -1.79
N GLU A 154 23.66 26.26 -1.82
CA GLU A 154 22.98 25.32 -0.93
C GLU A 154 22.88 23.93 -1.55
N ALA A 155 22.88 22.89 -0.71
CA ALA A 155 22.63 21.52 -1.12
C ALA A 155 21.14 21.21 -0.97
N VAL A 156 20.53 20.62 -2.00
CA VAL A 156 19.10 20.33 -2.04
C VAL A 156 18.89 18.83 -2.20
N PHE A 157 18.05 18.26 -1.32
CA PHE A 157 17.59 16.89 -1.42
C PHE A 157 16.44 16.79 -2.42
N SER A 158 16.49 15.82 -3.32
CA SER A 158 15.31 15.40 -4.08
C SER A 158 14.25 14.82 -3.15
N LEU A 159 13.01 14.75 -3.61
CA LEU A 159 12.03 13.82 -3.03
C LEU A 159 12.44 12.37 -3.34
N PRO A 160 11.96 11.35 -2.59
CA PRO A 160 12.35 9.97 -2.83
C PRO A 160 11.81 9.41 -4.15
N PHE A 161 12.66 8.74 -4.93
CA PHE A 161 12.30 8.12 -6.21
C PHE A 161 12.96 6.74 -6.37
N SER A 162 12.52 5.96 -7.35
CA SER A 162 13.10 4.64 -7.65
C SER A 162 14.48 4.76 -8.29
N ASP A 163 15.43 3.99 -7.77
CA ASP A 163 16.74 3.81 -8.40
C ASP A 163 16.58 3.06 -9.73
N GLU A 164 17.08 3.61 -10.84
CA GLU A 164 17.06 2.93 -12.15
C GLU A 164 18.13 1.83 -12.25
N MET A 165 19.12 1.82 -11.35
CA MET A 165 20.26 0.91 -11.33
C MET A 165 20.20 -0.15 -10.21
N GLY A 166 19.21 -0.07 -9.32
CA GLY A 166 19.09 -0.91 -8.13
C GLY A 166 17.65 -1.16 -7.69
N ASP A 167 17.46 -2.10 -6.76
CA ASP A 167 16.13 -2.59 -6.36
C ASP A 167 15.52 -1.77 -5.18
N GLY A 168 15.69 -0.45 -5.16
CA GLY A 168 15.30 0.36 -4.00
C GLY A 168 14.99 1.83 -4.28
N LEU A 169 14.57 2.54 -3.24
CA LEU A 169 14.31 3.98 -3.30
C LEU A 169 15.54 4.79 -2.86
N ILE A 170 15.81 5.88 -3.56
CA ILE A 170 16.93 6.80 -3.32
C ILE A 170 16.44 8.26 -3.19
N MET A 171 17.28 9.09 -2.57
CA MET A 171 17.19 10.54 -2.60
C MET A 171 18.54 11.08 -3.09
N THR A 172 18.52 12.00 -4.06
CA THR A 172 19.73 12.65 -4.56
C THR A 172 20.00 13.93 -3.76
N VAL A 173 21.17 14.02 -3.14
CA VAL A 173 21.69 15.29 -2.61
C VAL A 173 22.40 16.01 -3.75
N SER A 174 21.85 17.13 -4.18
CA SER A 174 22.33 17.89 -5.35
C SER A 174 22.91 19.24 -4.96
N LYS A 175 24.00 19.66 -5.60
CA LYS A 175 24.57 21.00 -5.47
C LYS A 175 25.12 21.52 -6.81
N PRO A 176 24.72 22.71 -7.27
CA PRO A 176 25.28 23.32 -8.48
C PRO A 176 26.76 23.70 -8.29
N CYS A 177 27.51 23.64 -9.39
CA CYS A 177 28.94 23.97 -9.42
C CYS A 177 29.20 25.12 -10.38
N TYR A 178 29.87 26.18 -9.91
CA TYR A 178 30.10 27.40 -10.68
C TYR A 178 31.59 27.66 -10.96
N PHE A 179 31.87 28.32 -12.09
CA PHE A 179 33.17 28.91 -12.41
C PHE A 179 32.98 30.40 -12.73
N GLY A 180 33.35 31.27 -11.78
CA GLY A 180 32.81 32.63 -11.77
C GLY A 180 31.28 32.59 -11.70
N ASN A 181 30.59 33.33 -12.56
CA ASN A 181 29.12 33.35 -12.62
C ASN A 181 28.54 32.31 -13.59
N LEU A 182 29.36 31.40 -14.15
CA LEU A 182 28.91 30.37 -15.09
C LEU A 182 28.61 29.06 -14.34
N LEU A 183 27.37 28.55 -14.45
CA LEU A 183 27.02 27.20 -14.01
C LEU A 183 27.75 26.18 -14.92
N LEU A 184 28.67 25.39 -14.35
CA LEU A 184 29.35 24.30 -15.04
C LEU A 184 28.48 23.04 -15.13
N GLY A 185 27.65 22.82 -14.12
CA GLY A 185 26.83 21.62 -13.97
C GLY A 185 26.37 21.44 -12.53
N ILE A 186 25.82 20.26 -12.22
CA ILE A 186 25.34 19.89 -10.89
C ILE A 186 26.10 18.63 -10.47
N VAL A 187 26.53 18.57 -9.22
CA VAL A 187 27.01 17.33 -8.59
C VAL A 187 25.87 16.75 -7.77
N GLY A 188 25.52 15.50 -8.04
CA GLY A 188 24.56 14.71 -7.27
C GLY A 188 25.27 13.58 -6.52
N VAL A 189 24.75 13.23 -5.34
CA VAL A 189 25.09 12.02 -4.60
C VAL A 189 23.79 11.32 -4.23
N ASP A 190 23.59 10.12 -4.74
CA ASP A 190 22.42 9.31 -4.43
C ASP A 190 22.63 8.57 -3.10
N VAL A 191 21.60 8.61 -2.27
CA VAL A 191 21.60 8.02 -0.93
C VAL A 191 20.34 7.18 -0.77
N ASN A 192 20.48 5.95 -0.28
CA ASN A 192 19.36 5.05 -0.10
C ASN A 192 18.37 5.59 0.94
N LEU A 193 17.07 5.60 0.60
CA LEU A 193 16.00 6.12 1.45
C LEU A 193 15.93 5.39 2.81
N ALA A 194 16.16 4.07 2.81
CA ALA A 194 16.13 3.27 4.04
C ALA A 194 17.30 3.57 4.98
N TYR A 195 18.40 4.13 4.48
CA TYR A 195 19.50 4.62 5.29
C TYR A 195 19.17 5.98 5.93
N ILE A 196 18.67 6.95 5.15
CA ILE A 196 18.27 8.28 5.67
C ILE A 196 17.20 8.16 6.77
N LEU A 197 16.27 7.22 6.62
CA LEU A 197 15.13 7.07 7.50
C LEU A 197 15.30 6.01 8.61
N GLU A 198 16.49 5.42 8.80
CA GLU A 198 16.64 4.28 9.72
C GLU A 198 16.30 4.64 11.18
N ASP A 199 16.83 5.76 11.69
CA ASP A 199 16.57 6.23 13.06
C ASP A 199 15.08 6.51 13.32
N VAL A 200 14.36 7.02 12.33
CA VAL A 200 12.92 7.36 12.43
C VAL A 200 12.05 6.11 12.25
N THR A 201 12.47 5.17 11.42
CA THR A 201 11.75 3.91 11.13
C THR A 201 11.83 2.93 12.30
N TYR A 202 12.98 2.90 12.99
CA TYR A 202 13.28 1.98 14.10
C TYR A 202 13.40 2.70 15.46
N TYR A 203 12.81 3.90 15.57
CA TYR A 203 12.64 4.61 16.83
C TYR A 203 11.74 3.81 17.79
N GLN A 204 12.22 3.56 19.01
CA GLN A 204 11.51 2.70 19.97
C GLN A 204 11.87 3.03 21.43
N ASP A 205 11.77 4.30 21.82
CA ASP A 205 12.04 4.69 23.22
C ASP A 205 10.94 4.22 24.18
N SER A 206 9.67 4.36 23.80
CA SER A 206 8.49 3.95 24.57
C SER A 206 7.34 3.52 23.65
N LEU A 207 6.50 2.60 24.11
CA LEU A 207 5.25 2.24 23.42
C LEU A 207 4.22 3.39 23.34
N ALA A 208 4.45 4.46 24.10
CA ALA A 208 3.67 5.70 24.16
C ALA A 208 4.38 6.90 23.49
N SER A 209 5.44 6.65 22.73
CA SER A 209 6.19 7.69 21.98
C SER A 209 6.41 7.25 20.55
N TYR A 210 6.62 8.20 19.66
CA TYR A 210 6.98 7.94 18.27
C TYR A 210 7.67 9.14 17.61
N THR A 211 8.18 8.92 16.42
CA THR A 211 8.79 9.97 15.59
C THR A 211 8.23 9.98 14.18
N PHE A 212 8.22 11.16 13.56
CA PHE A 212 8.03 11.32 12.13
C PHE A 212 8.97 12.38 11.57
N LEU A 213 9.24 12.31 10.26
CA LEU A 213 10.10 13.23 9.52
C LEU A 213 9.31 13.84 8.36
N ILE A 214 9.32 15.17 8.27
CA ILE A 214 8.69 15.94 7.20
C ILE A 214 9.70 16.88 6.53
N ASP A 215 9.36 17.43 5.37
CA ASP A 215 10.05 18.57 4.77
C ASP A 215 9.51 19.94 5.25
N ASP A 216 10.08 21.02 4.72
CA ASP A 216 9.72 22.41 5.00
C ASP A 216 8.36 22.85 4.43
N LYS A 217 7.74 22.02 3.59
CA LYS A 217 6.39 22.23 3.03
C LYS A 217 5.31 21.50 3.84
N GLY A 218 5.71 20.45 4.57
CA GLY A 218 4.84 19.59 5.37
C GLY A 218 4.61 18.20 4.78
N TYR A 219 5.30 17.83 3.70
CA TYR A 219 5.24 16.49 3.12
C TYR A 219 5.95 15.47 4.03
N THR A 220 5.33 14.31 4.20
CA THR A 220 5.81 13.26 5.11
C THR A 220 6.79 12.33 4.40
N LEU A 221 8.04 12.30 4.89
CA LEU A 221 9.08 11.36 4.41
C LEU A 221 9.01 10.03 5.17
N MET A 222 8.80 10.10 6.49
CA MET A 222 8.57 8.92 7.30
C MET A 222 7.58 9.21 8.42
N HIS A 223 6.61 8.33 8.59
CA HIS A 223 5.69 8.28 9.71
C HIS A 223 5.36 6.79 9.93
N PRO A 224 5.25 6.27 11.16
CA PRO A 224 5.20 4.82 11.40
C PRO A 224 3.93 4.09 10.96
N SER A 225 2.91 4.79 10.43
CA SER A 225 1.82 4.18 9.63
C SER A 225 2.21 3.87 8.18
N LEU A 226 3.33 4.42 7.69
CA LEU A 226 3.91 4.07 6.39
C LEU A 226 4.66 2.74 6.48
N THR A 227 4.67 2.03 5.36
CA THR A 227 5.51 0.85 5.15
C THR A 227 6.99 1.20 5.30
N ARG A 228 7.79 0.33 5.91
CA ARG A 228 9.24 0.54 6.07
C ARG A 228 9.89 0.77 4.69
N PRO A 229 10.81 1.74 4.51
CA PRO A 229 11.44 2.01 3.21
C PRO A 229 12.13 0.81 2.56
N TYR A 230 12.68 -0.12 3.35
CA TYR A 230 13.27 -1.37 2.87
C TYR A 230 12.26 -2.36 2.23
N LEU A 231 10.96 -2.16 2.47
CA LEU A 231 9.86 -2.97 1.93
C LEU A 231 9.05 -2.23 0.84
N LEU A 232 9.45 -1.01 0.46
CA LEU A 232 8.80 -0.24 -0.61
C LEU A 232 9.37 -0.62 -1.98
N SER A 233 8.50 -1.09 -2.88
CA SER A 233 8.82 -1.30 -4.30
C SER A 233 8.50 -0.09 -5.18
N GLU A 234 7.64 0.81 -4.71
CA GLU A 234 7.17 2.01 -5.42
C GLU A 234 7.41 3.25 -4.55
N PRO A 235 7.67 4.44 -5.15
CA PRO A 235 7.91 5.65 -4.39
C PRO A 235 6.65 6.07 -3.61
N PRO A 236 6.79 6.52 -2.34
CA PRO A 236 5.66 6.93 -1.52
C PRO A 236 5.06 8.23 -2.05
N LEU A 237 3.73 8.34 -2.03
CA LEU A 237 3.04 9.60 -2.30
C LEU A 237 3.49 10.69 -1.32
N HIS A 238 3.76 11.88 -1.85
CA HIS A 238 4.11 13.05 -1.06
C HIS A 238 2.84 13.62 -0.41
N THR A 239 2.43 13.02 0.69
CA THR A 239 1.23 13.37 1.45
C THR A 239 1.60 14.25 2.66
N ASP A 240 0.81 15.31 2.86
CA ASP A 240 0.96 16.22 3.98
C ASP A 240 0.71 15.54 5.33
N ILE A 241 1.53 15.87 6.34
CA ILE A 241 1.44 15.36 7.71
C ILE A 241 0.05 15.51 8.36
N ILE A 242 -0.74 16.51 7.96
CA ILE A 242 -2.12 16.75 8.42
C ILE A 242 -3.08 15.57 8.19
N HIS A 243 -2.77 14.69 7.23
CA HIS A 243 -3.57 13.52 6.88
C HIS A 243 -3.18 12.27 7.70
N TYR A 244 -1.95 12.22 8.22
CA TYR A 244 -1.49 11.17 9.14
C TYR A 244 -1.85 11.51 10.60
N GLU A 245 -1.59 12.75 11.00
CA GLU A 245 -1.89 13.31 12.32
C GLU A 245 -3.35 13.83 12.38
N ASN A 246 -4.32 12.94 12.19
CA ASN A 246 -5.74 13.27 12.17
C ASN A 246 -6.32 13.50 13.59
N ILE A 247 -5.86 14.56 14.24
CA ILE A 247 -6.09 14.84 15.66
C ILE A 247 -6.65 16.26 15.81
N PRO A 248 -7.71 16.47 16.63
CA PRO A 248 -8.26 17.80 16.81
C PRO A 248 -7.19 18.80 17.28
N LYS A 249 -7.09 19.95 16.60
CA LYS A 249 -6.13 21.05 16.84
C LYS A 249 -4.69 20.77 16.37
N PHE A 250 -4.42 19.65 15.69
CA PHE A 250 -3.10 19.44 15.09
C PHE A 250 -2.75 20.49 14.02
N GLU A 251 -3.74 21.12 13.40
CA GLU A 251 -3.54 22.22 12.44
C GLU A 251 -2.68 23.37 13.02
N LEU A 252 -2.88 23.70 14.29
CA LEU A 252 -2.09 24.71 15.00
C LEU A 252 -0.66 24.23 15.29
N VAL A 253 -0.51 22.94 15.60
CA VAL A 253 0.81 22.32 15.80
C VAL A 253 1.59 22.32 14.48
N ARG A 254 0.97 21.89 13.37
CA ARG A 254 1.55 21.93 12.02
C ARG A 254 1.99 23.35 11.62
N GLN A 255 1.18 24.36 11.89
CA GLN A 255 1.55 25.76 11.64
C GLN A 255 2.81 26.18 12.42
N ASN A 256 2.93 25.77 13.68
CA ASN A 256 4.11 26.04 14.50
C ASN A 256 5.34 25.21 14.09
N ILE A 257 5.16 23.95 13.67
CA ILE A 257 6.22 23.10 13.11
C ILE A 257 6.85 23.75 11.88
N LEU A 258 6.04 24.25 10.94
CA LEU A 258 6.52 24.84 9.68
C LEU A 258 6.99 26.31 9.80
N SER A 259 6.76 26.97 10.94
CA SER A 259 7.17 28.38 11.14
C SER A 259 8.30 28.56 12.16
N LEU A 260 8.57 27.57 13.01
CA LEU A 260 9.59 27.64 14.06
C LEU A 260 10.60 26.50 13.92
N PRO A 261 11.92 26.78 13.79
CA PRO A 261 12.94 25.75 13.57
C PRO A 261 13.20 24.84 14.78
N LEU A 262 12.70 25.22 15.96
CA LEU A 262 12.72 24.42 17.19
C LEU A 262 11.49 24.81 18.02
N GLY A 263 10.76 23.83 18.53
CA GLY A 263 9.62 24.10 19.40
C GLY A 263 9.05 22.87 20.07
N SER A 264 8.11 23.12 20.97
CA SER A 264 7.30 22.07 21.60
C SER A 264 5.91 22.59 21.92
N GLN A 265 4.88 21.78 21.70
CA GLN A 265 3.50 22.12 21.96
C GLN A 265 2.73 20.92 22.49
N ILE A 266 1.90 21.16 23.51
CA ILE A 266 1.03 20.15 24.11
C ILE A 266 -0.41 20.44 23.69
N ILE A 267 -1.12 19.41 23.21
CA ILE A 267 -2.56 19.46 22.94
C ILE A 267 -3.31 18.45 23.81
N ALA A 268 -4.48 18.86 24.30
CA ALA A 268 -5.40 17.96 25.01
C ALA A 268 -6.38 17.34 24.00
N VAL A 269 -6.38 16.01 23.92
CA VAL A 269 -7.11 15.21 22.93
C VAL A 269 -8.22 14.40 23.61
N PRO A 270 -9.47 14.43 23.10
CA PRO A 270 -10.56 13.63 23.64
C PRO A 270 -10.33 12.12 23.49
N VAL A 271 -10.77 11.32 24.47
CA VAL A 271 -10.67 9.85 24.45
C VAL A 271 -11.56 9.20 23.36
N ASN A 272 -12.52 9.95 22.80
CA ASN A 272 -13.34 9.54 21.67
C ASN A 272 -12.76 9.95 20.31
N SER A 273 -11.76 10.84 20.26
CA SER A 273 -11.03 11.12 19.04
C SER A 273 -10.12 9.94 18.73
N SER A 274 -10.28 9.37 17.55
CA SER A 274 -9.47 8.27 17.05
C SER A 274 -8.06 8.75 16.75
N LEU A 275 -7.22 8.79 17.79
CA LEU A 275 -5.79 8.87 17.58
C LEU A 275 -5.35 7.59 16.91
N SER A 276 -4.97 7.75 15.65
CA SER A 276 -4.61 6.67 14.78
C SER A 276 -3.47 5.83 15.37
N TRP A 277 -3.43 4.58 14.94
CA TRP A 277 -2.29 3.66 14.98
C TRP A 277 -1.66 3.28 16.34
N HIS A 278 -1.76 4.04 17.46
CA HIS A 278 -1.10 3.65 18.73
C HIS A 278 -1.81 3.88 20.10
N ILE A 279 -3.05 4.40 20.21
CA ILE A 279 -3.65 4.76 21.53
C ILE A 279 -5.01 4.12 21.87
N ASN A 280 -5.12 2.80 21.71
CA ASN A 280 -5.86 2.02 22.71
C ASN A 280 -4.99 1.76 23.98
N LYS A 281 -3.67 1.94 23.89
CA LYS A 281 -2.65 1.58 24.89
C LYS A 281 -2.69 2.34 26.22
N LEU A 282 -3.29 3.54 26.26
CA LEU A 282 -3.28 4.43 27.45
C LEU A 282 -4.69 4.87 27.89
N ARG A 283 -5.73 4.12 27.49
CA ARG A 283 -7.10 4.33 27.99
C ARG A 283 -7.22 3.85 29.45
N GLU A 284 -6.76 4.66 30.38
CA GLU A 284 -7.22 4.57 31.77
C GLU A 284 -8.74 4.80 31.81
N THR A 285 -9.48 3.79 32.27
CA THR A 285 -10.94 3.86 32.43
C THR A 285 -11.31 4.95 33.43
N GLY A 286 -11.85 6.07 32.94
CA GLY A 286 -12.34 7.19 33.76
C GLY A 286 -11.81 8.58 33.38
N LYS A 287 -10.87 8.69 32.44
CA LYS A 287 -10.45 9.99 31.87
C LYS A 287 -11.18 10.31 30.57
N GLU A 288 -11.59 11.56 30.39
CA GLU A 288 -12.28 12.03 29.17
C GLU A 288 -11.31 12.55 28.09
N ALA A 289 -10.09 12.92 28.49
CA ALA A 289 -9.02 13.40 27.60
C ALA A 289 -7.63 12.98 28.12
N TYR A 290 -6.65 12.97 27.22
CA TYR A 290 -5.22 12.82 27.53
C TYR A 290 -4.42 13.90 26.78
N ASN A 291 -3.19 14.14 27.23
CA ASN A 291 -2.32 15.15 26.61
C ASN A 291 -1.35 14.48 25.64
N VAL A 292 -1.14 15.10 24.48
CA VAL A 292 -0.12 14.70 23.50
C VAL A 292 0.86 15.86 23.37
N SER A 293 2.14 15.55 23.57
CA SER A 293 3.25 16.50 23.48
C SER A 293 3.99 16.29 22.17
N TYR A 294 4.04 17.31 21.33
CA TYR A 294 4.88 17.39 20.15
C TYR A 294 6.13 18.17 20.49
N ALA A 295 7.30 17.68 20.10
CA ALA A 295 8.56 18.42 20.10
C ALA A 295 9.19 18.27 18.72
N TRP A 296 9.61 19.37 18.10
CA TRP A 296 10.14 19.36 16.74
C TRP A 296 11.41 20.18 16.62
N LYS A 297 12.28 19.78 15.69
CA LYS A 297 13.53 20.46 15.37
C LYS A 297 13.87 20.31 13.89
N MET A 298 14.20 21.42 13.25
CA MET A 298 14.81 21.45 11.92
C MET A 298 16.22 20.86 11.96
N VAL A 299 16.49 19.91 11.07
CA VAL A 299 17.77 19.21 10.96
C VAL A 299 18.77 20.16 10.28
N GLN A 300 19.95 20.30 10.91
CA GLN A 300 20.97 21.28 10.49
C GLN A 300 21.37 21.07 9.03
N ASP A 301 21.50 22.17 8.29
CA ASP A 301 21.92 22.20 6.88
C ASP A 301 21.03 21.37 5.92
N THR A 302 19.75 21.17 6.27
CA THR A 302 18.73 20.48 5.45
C THR A 302 17.36 21.18 5.54
N SER A 303 16.42 20.80 4.67
CA SER A 303 15.01 21.21 4.75
C SER A 303 14.15 20.30 5.64
N PHE A 304 14.73 19.31 6.33
CA PHE A 304 13.95 18.32 7.08
C PHE A 304 13.64 18.77 8.51
N ILE A 305 12.45 18.42 9.00
CA ILE A 305 12.00 18.68 10.36
C ILE A 305 11.67 17.34 11.03
N LEU A 306 12.43 17.01 12.07
CA LEU A 306 12.20 15.83 12.90
C LEU A 306 11.22 16.19 14.02
N CYS A 307 10.16 15.39 14.15
CA CYS A 307 9.16 15.52 15.21
C CYS A 307 9.17 14.27 16.09
N ILE A 308 9.17 14.48 17.41
CA ILE A 308 8.94 13.46 18.43
C ILE A 308 7.59 13.74 19.07
N VAL A 309 6.75 12.71 19.18
CA VAL A 309 5.42 12.78 19.79
C VAL A 309 5.38 11.85 20.99
N VAL A 310 4.94 12.37 22.14
CA VAL A 310 4.86 11.64 23.41
C VAL A 310 3.48 11.81 24.02
N ILE A 311 2.86 10.68 24.39
CA ILE A 311 1.53 10.64 24.98
C ILE A 311 1.67 10.63 26.50
N GLN A 312 1.00 11.55 27.17
CA GLN A 312 1.08 11.71 28.63
C GLN A 312 -0.08 10.98 29.34
N PRO A 313 0.14 10.42 30.55
CA PRO A 313 1.35 10.52 31.37
C PRO A 313 2.51 9.69 30.78
N GLU A 314 3.69 10.29 30.75
CA GLU A 314 4.91 9.59 30.37
C GLU A 314 5.21 8.53 31.45
N ILE A 315 5.03 7.25 31.11
CA ILE A 315 5.44 6.14 31.97
C ILE A 315 6.96 6.01 31.81
N PRO A 316 7.78 6.36 32.81
CA PRO A 316 9.24 6.39 32.64
C PRO A 316 9.74 4.98 32.31
N VAL A 317 10.38 4.85 31.15
CA VAL A 317 10.81 3.55 30.63
C VAL A 317 11.98 3.02 31.45
N LYS A 318 11.66 2.09 32.34
CA LYS A 318 12.64 1.39 33.18
C LYS A 318 13.43 0.38 32.34
N GLN A 319 14.48 0.86 31.69
CA GLN A 319 15.43 0.01 30.98
C GLN A 319 16.12 -0.95 31.97
N LEU A 320 16.20 -2.22 31.60
CA LEU A 320 16.95 -3.22 32.35
C LEU A 320 18.44 -2.85 32.32
N LYS A 321 19.02 -2.60 33.50
CA LYS A 321 20.44 -2.30 33.67
C LYS A 321 21.10 -3.37 34.53
N ASN A 322 22.27 -3.80 34.07
CA ASN A 322 23.21 -4.61 34.84
C ASN A 322 22.68 -5.95 35.38
N LEU A 323 21.91 -6.67 34.58
CA LEU A 323 21.66 -8.09 34.82
C LEU A 323 23.00 -8.85 34.77
N ASN A 324 23.28 -9.60 35.84
CA ASN A 324 24.46 -10.47 36.01
C ASN A 324 24.00 -11.89 36.39
N THR A 325 22.83 -12.31 35.90
CA THR A 325 22.33 -13.68 36.05
C THR A 325 23.02 -14.58 35.01
N VAL A 326 23.47 -15.76 35.44
CA VAL A 326 23.97 -16.77 34.52
C VAL A 326 22.78 -17.27 33.67
N PRO A 327 22.87 -17.32 32.33
CA PRO A 327 21.83 -17.90 31.50
C PRO A 327 21.55 -19.36 31.94
N SER A 328 20.29 -19.74 32.06
CA SER A 328 19.91 -21.09 32.50
C SER A 328 20.30 -22.18 31.48
N SER A 329 20.43 -21.80 30.22
CA SER A 329 20.66 -22.68 29.07
C SER A 329 21.70 -22.09 28.10
N LYS A 330 22.24 -22.95 27.23
CA LYS A 330 23.14 -22.55 26.13
C LYS A 330 22.39 -21.63 25.16
N LEU A 331 22.86 -20.38 25.02
CA LEU A 331 22.35 -19.43 24.04
C LEU A 331 22.64 -19.93 22.63
N LEU A 332 21.59 -20.09 21.81
CA LEU A 332 21.69 -20.34 20.38
C LEU A 332 21.15 -19.12 19.62
N TYR A 333 21.88 -18.69 18.59
CA TYR A 333 21.40 -17.69 17.64
C TYR A 333 20.64 -18.39 16.49
N HIS A 334 19.66 -17.71 15.89
CA HIS A 334 18.73 -18.29 14.91
C HIS A 334 19.36 -18.83 13.63
N ARG A 335 20.57 -18.38 13.25
CA ARG A 335 21.33 -18.89 12.09
C ARG A 335 21.95 -20.27 12.30
N LEU A 336 21.07 -21.25 12.49
CA LEU A 336 21.39 -22.68 12.67
C LEU A 336 22.16 -23.25 11.46
N ASP A 337 21.88 -22.73 10.27
CA ASP A 337 22.51 -23.02 8.98
C ASP A 337 24.01 -22.67 8.95
N LEU A 338 24.39 -21.51 9.52
CA LEU A 338 25.79 -21.06 9.55
C LEU A 338 26.61 -21.69 10.69
N LEU A 339 25.95 -21.91 11.84
CA LEU A 339 26.62 -22.45 13.01
C LEU A 339 26.84 -23.96 12.89
N GLY A 340 25.88 -24.70 12.31
CA GLY A 340 25.88 -26.15 12.17
C GLY A 340 25.59 -26.85 13.50
N GLN A 341 24.32 -27.20 13.75
CA GLN A 341 23.94 -27.96 14.94
C GLN A 341 23.89 -29.48 14.66
N PRO A 342 24.42 -30.33 15.56
CA PRO A 342 24.42 -31.79 15.38
C PRO A 342 23.02 -32.42 15.53
N SER A 343 22.09 -31.72 16.18
CA SER A 343 20.70 -32.11 16.42
C SER A 343 19.70 -31.36 15.53
N ALA A 344 20.15 -30.87 14.38
CA ALA A 344 19.27 -30.23 13.42
C ALA A 344 18.16 -31.19 12.97
N CYS A 345 16.95 -30.64 12.87
CA CYS A 345 15.77 -31.31 12.38
C CYS A 345 14.92 -30.31 11.58
N LEU A 346 13.95 -30.81 10.81
CA LEU A 346 12.99 -29.99 10.09
C LEU A 346 11.75 -29.82 10.97
N HIS A 347 11.37 -28.59 11.33
CA HIS A 347 10.08 -28.33 11.98
C HIS A 347 9.12 -27.81 10.92
N PHE A 348 8.22 -28.68 10.44
CA PHE A 348 7.41 -28.47 9.23
C PHE A 348 8.27 -28.26 7.98
N LYS A 349 8.60 -27.00 7.66
CA LYS A 349 9.43 -26.60 6.51
C LYS A 349 10.66 -25.78 6.92
N GLN A 350 10.88 -25.59 8.22
CA GLN A 350 11.87 -24.67 8.77
C GLN A 350 13.01 -25.44 9.46
N LEU A 351 14.26 -25.04 9.22
CA LEU A 351 15.42 -25.60 9.91
C LEU A 351 15.32 -25.27 11.40
N ALA A 352 15.38 -26.30 12.24
CA ALA A 352 15.12 -26.18 13.67
C ALA A 352 15.97 -27.14 14.53
N THR A 353 15.86 -26.98 15.85
CA THR A 353 16.41 -27.87 16.87
C THR A 353 15.51 -27.89 18.11
N LEU A 354 15.42 -29.05 18.76
CA LEU A 354 14.72 -29.23 20.03
C LEU A 354 15.62 -28.99 21.26
N GLU A 355 16.94 -28.87 21.09
CA GLU A 355 17.92 -28.75 22.20
C GLU A 355 17.75 -27.46 23.02
N SER A 356 17.40 -26.34 22.38
CA SER A 356 17.30 -25.04 23.03
C SER A 356 16.53 -24.04 22.15
N PRO A 357 15.79 -23.07 22.73
CA PRO A 357 15.21 -21.94 22.00
C PRO A 357 16.30 -21.10 21.30
N THR A 358 16.02 -20.63 20.08
CA THR A 358 16.89 -19.68 19.38
C THR A 358 16.54 -18.24 19.74
N VAL A 359 17.55 -17.37 19.64
CA VAL A 359 17.41 -15.92 19.69
C VAL A 359 17.60 -15.35 18.28
N MET A 360 16.64 -14.52 17.86
CA MET A 360 16.70 -13.68 16.68
C MET A 360 16.67 -12.21 17.11
N LEU A 361 17.39 -11.35 16.39
CA LEU A 361 17.42 -9.91 16.61
C LEU A 361 16.90 -9.24 15.34
N SER A 362 15.78 -8.51 15.43
CA SER A 362 15.29 -7.72 14.29
C SER A 362 16.23 -6.54 14.01
N ALA A 363 16.11 -5.93 12.84
CA ALA A 363 16.89 -4.74 12.47
C ALA A 363 16.81 -3.63 13.55
N GLY A 364 15.68 -3.51 14.26
CA GLY A 364 15.50 -2.56 15.37
C GLY A 364 16.39 -2.79 16.59
N SER A 365 17.05 -3.96 16.72
CA SER A 365 18.05 -4.25 17.76
C SER A 365 19.43 -3.68 17.46
N PHE A 366 19.72 -3.27 16.23
CA PHE A 366 21.04 -2.80 15.79
C PHE A 366 21.15 -1.27 15.88
N SER A 367 22.40 -0.77 15.97
CA SER A 367 22.69 0.66 15.92
C SER A 367 22.58 1.26 14.51
N SER A 368 22.80 0.46 13.46
CA SER A 368 22.38 0.77 12.08
C SER A 368 21.54 -0.38 11.55
N PRO A 369 20.20 -0.28 11.63
CA PRO A 369 19.26 -1.21 11.01
C PRO A 369 19.52 -1.44 9.51
N TYR A 370 19.90 -0.40 8.75
CA TYR A 370 20.19 -0.46 7.33
C TYR A 370 21.44 -1.30 7.02
N GLU A 371 22.52 -1.17 7.80
CA GLU A 371 23.72 -2.00 7.61
C GLU A 371 23.40 -3.49 7.81
N HIS A 372 22.62 -3.81 8.84
CA HIS A 372 22.16 -5.19 9.09
C HIS A 372 21.26 -5.74 7.96
N LEU A 373 20.37 -4.91 7.40
CA LEU A 373 19.47 -5.33 6.32
C LEU A 373 20.14 -5.38 4.94
N SER A 374 21.13 -4.54 4.67
CA SER A 374 21.89 -4.56 3.41
C SER A 374 22.93 -5.68 3.33
N GLN A 375 23.62 -6.01 4.43
CA GLN A 375 24.68 -7.04 4.43
C GLN A 375 24.16 -8.44 4.79
N PRO A 376 24.61 -9.52 4.14
CA PRO A 376 24.29 -10.88 4.57
C PRO A 376 25.03 -11.23 5.88
N GLU A 377 24.33 -11.79 6.87
CA GLU A 377 25.02 -12.24 8.10
C GLU A 377 25.98 -13.39 7.74
N THR A 378 27.23 -13.29 8.19
CA THR A 378 28.25 -14.33 8.01
C THR A 378 28.43 -15.15 9.29
N LYS A 379 28.96 -16.38 9.18
CA LYS A 379 29.26 -17.24 10.34
C LYS A 379 30.06 -16.51 11.42
N ARG A 380 31.08 -15.74 11.03
CA ARG A 380 31.92 -14.96 11.95
C ARG A 380 31.15 -13.84 12.66
N MET A 381 30.20 -13.19 11.99
CA MET A 381 29.32 -12.19 12.62
C MET A 381 28.41 -12.85 13.66
N VAL A 382 27.78 -13.97 13.30
CA VAL A 382 26.90 -14.75 14.20
C VAL A 382 27.66 -15.29 15.42
N GLU A 383 28.89 -15.79 15.24
CA GLU A 383 29.77 -16.20 16.33
C GLU A 383 30.10 -15.01 17.25
N HIS A 384 30.35 -13.82 16.70
CA HIS A 384 30.63 -12.61 17.48
C HIS A 384 29.39 -12.11 18.25
N TYR A 385 28.20 -12.13 17.64
CA TYR A 385 26.93 -11.85 18.30
C TYR A 385 26.69 -12.83 19.47
N THR A 386 26.84 -14.13 19.20
CA THR A 386 26.65 -15.20 20.20
C THR A 386 27.62 -15.04 21.37
N ALA A 387 28.89 -14.73 21.09
CA ALA A 387 29.91 -14.50 22.12
C ALA A 387 29.57 -13.27 22.98
N TYR A 388 29.23 -12.12 22.37
CA TYR A 388 28.88 -10.90 23.11
C TYR A 388 27.62 -11.07 23.99
N LEU A 389 26.60 -11.76 23.48
CA LEU A 389 25.35 -12.00 24.19
C LEU A 389 25.49 -13.01 25.33
N SER A 390 26.45 -13.94 25.26
CA SER A 390 26.74 -14.93 26.30
C SER A 390 27.87 -14.54 27.26
N ASP A 391 28.66 -13.51 26.92
CA ASP A 391 29.77 -13.05 27.75
C ASP A 391 29.28 -12.36 29.05
N ASN A 392 29.42 -13.06 30.18
CA ASN A 392 29.14 -12.53 31.50
C ASN A 392 30.21 -11.54 32.02
N THR A 393 31.42 -11.54 31.43
CA THR A 393 32.54 -10.69 31.87
C THR A 393 32.44 -9.24 31.37
N ARG A 394 31.69 -9.01 30.28
CA ARG A 394 31.56 -7.72 29.58
C ARG A 394 32.88 -7.20 29.01
N LEU A 395 33.80 -8.12 28.68
CA LEU A 395 35.08 -7.81 28.06
C LEU A 395 34.99 -7.87 26.53
N ILE A 396 33.98 -8.55 25.97
CA ILE A 396 33.74 -8.57 24.53
C ILE A 396 33.13 -7.23 24.09
N ALA A 397 33.72 -6.64 23.04
CA ALA A 397 33.24 -5.40 22.44
C ALA A 397 31.84 -5.57 21.84
N ASN A 398 31.00 -4.53 21.94
CA ASN A 398 29.66 -4.54 21.40
C ASN A 398 29.71 -4.60 19.84
N PRO A 399 29.12 -5.62 19.19
CA PRO A 399 29.18 -5.82 17.75
C PRO A 399 28.17 -4.95 16.95
N GLY A 400 27.80 -3.77 17.47
CA GLY A 400 26.83 -2.87 16.82
C GLY A 400 25.37 -3.02 17.29
N LEU A 401 25.13 -3.60 18.47
CA LEU A 401 23.79 -3.73 19.07
C LEU A 401 23.42 -2.52 19.93
N LYS A 402 22.13 -2.19 20.02
CA LYS A 402 21.61 -1.23 21.02
C LYS A 402 21.90 -1.75 22.44
N PHE A 403 22.26 -0.85 23.35
CA PHE A 403 22.78 -1.22 24.68
C PHE A 403 21.79 -1.99 25.58
N SER A 404 20.49 -1.91 25.30
CA SER A 404 19.43 -2.65 26.01
C SER A 404 19.38 -4.13 25.64
N VAL A 405 19.70 -4.47 24.38
CA VAL A 405 19.48 -5.78 23.76
C VAL A 405 20.12 -6.93 24.56
N ARG A 406 21.38 -6.77 24.99
CA ARG A 406 22.07 -7.80 25.80
C ARG A 406 21.32 -8.10 27.11
N ASN A 407 20.76 -7.09 27.77
CA ASN A 407 20.02 -7.30 29.02
C ASN A 407 18.65 -7.95 28.76
N GLU A 408 18.01 -7.65 27.64
CA GLU A 408 16.74 -8.28 27.23
C GLU A 408 16.92 -9.75 26.81
N VAL A 409 17.97 -10.07 26.06
CA VAL A 409 18.34 -11.45 25.68
C VAL A 409 18.58 -12.32 26.92
N MET A 410 19.24 -11.77 27.95
CA MET A 410 19.43 -12.47 29.24
C MET A 410 18.14 -12.53 30.06
N ALA A 411 17.33 -11.46 30.12
CA ALA A 411 16.07 -11.47 30.87
C ALA A 411 15.08 -12.53 30.33
N THR A 412 15.01 -12.66 29.00
CA THR A 412 14.18 -13.69 28.35
C THR A 412 14.73 -15.11 28.48
N SER A 413 15.98 -15.33 28.91
CA SER A 413 16.54 -16.70 28.96
C SER A 413 15.81 -17.59 29.96
N HIS A 414 15.29 -17.03 31.07
CA HIS A 414 14.65 -17.79 32.15
C HIS A 414 13.35 -18.51 31.74
N VAL A 415 12.72 -18.18 30.61
CA VAL A 415 11.52 -18.93 30.13
C VAL A 415 11.88 -20.27 29.47
N THR A 416 13.17 -20.47 29.15
CA THR A 416 13.66 -21.62 28.37
C THR A 416 13.35 -22.95 29.07
N ASP A 417 13.72 -23.07 30.34
CA ASP A 417 13.63 -24.31 31.11
C ASP A 417 12.17 -24.74 31.27
N GLU A 418 11.27 -23.77 31.51
CA GLU A 418 9.83 -23.99 31.58
C GLU A 418 9.28 -24.46 30.23
N TRP A 419 9.64 -23.81 29.11
CA TRP A 419 9.15 -24.21 27.78
C TRP A 419 9.61 -25.61 27.37
N MET A 420 10.85 -25.99 27.68
CA MET A 420 11.36 -27.35 27.41
C MET A 420 10.64 -28.38 28.29
N THR A 421 10.50 -28.10 29.59
CA THR A 421 9.75 -28.98 30.53
C THR A 421 8.30 -29.16 30.10
N GLN A 422 7.61 -28.09 29.69
CA GLN A 422 6.24 -28.14 29.19
C GLN A 422 6.12 -28.83 27.82
N MET A 423 7.18 -28.87 27.01
CA MET A 423 7.17 -29.63 25.75
C MET A 423 7.20 -31.14 26.00
N GLU A 424 7.92 -31.59 27.03
CA GLU A 424 7.97 -33.01 27.42
C GLU A 424 6.73 -33.45 28.22
N MET A 425 6.27 -32.61 29.16
CA MET A 425 5.26 -33.00 30.15
C MET A 425 3.82 -32.61 29.80
N SER A 426 3.59 -31.61 28.93
CA SER A 426 2.24 -31.13 28.65
C SER A 426 1.51 -31.99 27.62
N SER A 427 0.25 -32.33 27.89
CA SER A 427 -0.66 -32.93 26.91
C SER A 427 -1.00 -32.02 25.72
N LEU A 428 -0.62 -30.73 25.79
CA LEU A 428 -0.79 -29.77 24.70
C LEU A 428 0.39 -29.73 23.71
N ASN A 429 1.47 -30.48 23.97
CA ASN A 429 2.67 -30.50 23.12
C ASN A 429 2.38 -30.96 21.68
N THR A 430 1.37 -31.80 21.46
CA THR A 430 0.93 -32.25 20.13
C THR A 430 0.08 -31.24 19.38
N TYR A 431 -0.22 -30.06 19.94
CA TYR A 431 -1.09 -29.03 19.33
C TYR A 431 -0.43 -27.65 19.21
N ILE A 432 0.66 -27.40 19.96
CA ILE A 432 1.37 -26.12 20.00
C ILE A 432 2.50 -26.11 18.97
N VAL A 433 2.38 -25.25 17.96
CA VAL A 433 3.35 -25.13 16.85
C VAL A 433 4.67 -24.53 17.35
N ARG A 434 4.59 -23.45 18.14
CA ARG A 434 5.75 -22.71 18.64
C ARG A 434 5.35 -21.84 19.84
N ARG A 435 6.30 -21.59 20.73
CA ARG A 435 6.22 -20.62 21.85
C ARG A 435 7.27 -19.56 21.61
N TYR A 436 6.95 -18.30 21.85
CA TYR A 436 7.91 -17.21 21.65
C TYR A 436 7.65 -16.01 22.57
N ILE A 437 8.68 -15.21 22.75
CA ILE A 437 8.67 -13.95 23.51
C ILE A 437 9.43 -12.90 22.70
N ALA A 438 8.81 -11.73 22.55
CA ALA A 438 9.44 -10.59 21.88
C ALA A 438 9.48 -9.36 22.78
N THR A 439 10.57 -8.61 22.71
CA THR A 439 10.71 -7.29 23.36
C THR A 439 10.47 -6.15 22.37
N PRO A 440 10.17 -4.93 22.86
CA PRO A 440 10.06 -3.76 22.00
C PRO A 440 11.33 -3.49 21.16
N ASN A 441 12.54 -3.77 21.65
CA ASN A 441 13.76 -3.54 20.87
C ASN A 441 14.05 -4.62 19.80
N GLY A 442 13.11 -5.53 19.52
CA GLY A 442 13.23 -6.50 18.44
C GLY A 442 13.93 -7.82 18.82
N VAL A 443 14.18 -8.07 20.11
CA VAL A 443 14.68 -9.37 20.57
C VAL A 443 13.54 -10.37 20.52
N LEU A 444 13.68 -11.43 19.71
CA LEU A 444 12.77 -12.56 19.64
C LEU A 444 13.47 -13.81 20.17
N ARG A 445 12.84 -14.53 21.12
CA ARG A 445 13.25 -15.88 21.52
C ARG A 445 12.12 -16.85 21.20
N ILE A 446 12.43 -17.94 20.50
CA ILE A 446 11.45 -18.89 19.93
C ILE A 446 11.82 -20.35 20.22
N TYR A 447 10.82 -21.17 20.54
CA TYR A 447 10.93 -22.60 20.79
C TYR A 447 9.83 -23.42 20.05
N PRO A 448 10.14 -24.51 19.33
CA PRO A 448 11.48 -25.03 18.99
C PRO A 448 12.43 -23.98 18.42
N GLY A 449 13.73 -24.16 18.64
CA GLY A 449 14.72 -23.21 18.15
C GLY A 449 14.76 -23.28 16.64
N SER A 450 14.45 -22.18 15.95
CA SER A 450 14.22 -22.15 14.49
C SER A 450 14.99 -21.04 13.78
N LEU A 451 15.29 -21.28 12.50
CA LEU A 451 15.87 -20.32 11.55
C LEU A 451 14.83 -19.30 11.08
N MET A 452 15.09 -18.01 11.35
CA MET A 452 14.23 -16.90 10.94
C MET A 452 14.86 -16.08 9.81
N ASP A 453 14.03 -15.41 9.02
CA ASP A 453 14.49 -14.35 8.12
C ASP A 453 14.96 -13.12 8.91
N LYS A 454 16.03 -12.47 8.46
CA LYS A 454 16.64 -11.33 9.17
C LYS A 454 15.80 -10.04 9.13
N ALA A 455 14.93 -9.86 8.15
CA ALA A 455 14.06 -8.70 8.04
C ALA A 455 12.77 -8.82 8.88
N PHE A 456 12.51 -10.01 9.43
CA PHE A 456 11.37 -10.29 10.31
C PHE A 456 11.37 -9.40 11.55
N ASP A 457 10.31 -8.61 11.74
CA ASP A 457 10.12 -7.83 12.96
C ASP A 457 8.93 -8.37 13.77
N PRO A 458 9.16 -8.93 14.99
CA PRO A 458 8.06 -9.45 15.80
C PRO A 458 7.10 -8.35 16.26
N THR A 459 7.57 -7.11 16.42
CA THR A 459 6.77 -5.98 16.94
C THR A 459 5.72 -5.49 15.93
N ARG A 460 5.92 -5.80 14.65
CA ARG A 460 5.04 -5.47 13.53
C ARG A 460 4.01 -6.57 13.21
N ARG A 461 4.04 -7.72 13.91
CA ARG A 461 3.10 -8.84 13.68
C ARG A 461 1.76 -8.63 14.40
N GLN A 462 0.67 -9.14 13.81
CA GLN A 462 -0.69 -9.03 14.35
C GLN A 462 -0.80 -9.47 15.81
N TRP A 463 -0.21 -10.61 16.19
CA TRP A 463 -0.27 -11.11 17.57
C TRP A 463 0.36 -10.15 18.60
N TYR A 464 1.43 -9.45 18.21
CA TYR A 464 2.11 -8.47 19.06
C TYR A 464 1.25 -7.20 19.19
N LEU A 465 0.74 -6.71 18.06
CA LEU A 465 -0.14 -5.54 18.01
C LEU A 465 -1.46 -5.78 18.76
N HIS A 466 -2.07 -6.97 18.62
CA HIS A 466 -3.30 -7.37 19.32
C HIS A 466 -3.10 -7.55 20.83
N ALA A 467 -1.94 -8.05 21.28
CA ALA A 467 -1.59 -8.08 22.70
C ALA A 467 -1.42 -6.67 23.27
N VAL A 468 -0.63 -5.82 22.60
CA VAL A 468 -0.38 -4.44 23.04
C VAL A 468 -1.64 -3.57 22.99
N ALA A 469 -2.59 -3.85 22.09
CA ALA A 469 -3.88 -3.18 22.02
C ALA A 469 -4.87 -3.61 23.13
N ASN A 470 -4.65 -4.76 23.77
CA ASN A 470 -5.51 -5.32 24.82
C ASN A 470 -4.68 -5.64 26.09
N PRO A 471 -4.04 -4.65 26.72
CA PRO A 471 -3.12 -4.87 27.83
C PRO A 471 -3.81 -5.55 29.02
N GLY A 472 -3.17 -6.58 29.57
CA GLY A 472 -3.71 -7.34 30.71
C GLY A 472 -4.78 -8.38 30.34
N LEU A 473 -5.25 -8.43 29.09
CA LEU A 473 -6.06 -9.53 28.57
C LEU A 473 -5.18 -10.57 27.87
N ILE A 474 -5.70 -11.78 27.76
CA ILE A 474 -5.19 -12.79 26.83
C ILE A 474 -5.80 -12.50 25.45
N SER A 475 -4.96 -12.16 24.48
CA SER A 475 -5.38 -11.82 23.12
C SER A 475 -5.34 -13.05 22.24
N LEU A 476 -6.49 -13.43 21.67
CA LEU A 476 -6.57 -14.37 20.57
C LEU A 476 -6.49 -13.57 19.27
N THR A 477 -5.72 -14.07 18.32
CA THR A 477 -5.52 -13.49 17.00
C THR A 477 -6.20 -14.38 15.97
N GLY A 478 -6.99 -13.82 15.04
CA GLY A 478 -7.61 -14.58 13.95
C GLY A 478 -6.60 -15.37 13.10
N PRO A 479 -7.04 -16.41 12.34
CA PRO A 479 -6.14 -17.28 11.60
C PRO A 479 -5.27 -16.53 10.59
N TYR A 480 -3.96 -16.77 10.64
CA TYR A 480 -3.00 -16.26 9.65
C TYR A 480 -2.00 -17.34 9.25
N LEU A 481 -1.31 -17.13 8.12
CA LEU A 481 -0.35 -18.09 7.57
C LEU A 481 0.97 -18.05 8.36
N ASP A 482 1.37 -19.18 8.94
CA ASP A 482 2.59 -19.32 9.73
C ASP A 482 3.86 -19.18 8.88
N VAL A 483 4.88 -18.52 9.42
CA VAL A 483 6.13 -18.23 8.72
C VAL A 483 7.08 -19.43 8.62
N GLY A 484 6.89 -20.46 9.45
CA GLY A 484 7.75 -21.66 9.46
C GLY A 484 7.14 -22.90 8.80
N GLY A 485 6.03 -22.75 8.07
CA GLY A 485 5.45 -23.83 7.27
C GLY A 485 4.27 -24.60 7.89
N ALA A 486 3.81 -24.25 9.10
CA ALA A 486 2.78 -25.00 9.82
C ALA A 486 1.33 -24.84 9.29
N GLY A 487 1.15 -24.12 8.18
CA GLY A 487 -0.16 -23.77 7.63
C GLY A 487 -0.79 -22.58 8.33
N TYR A 488 -2.11 -22.54 8.40
CA TYR A 488 -2.82 -21.49 9.13
C TYR A 488 -2.78 -21.77 10.64
N VAL A 489 -2.40 -20.76 11.42
CA VAL A 489 -2.27 -20.83 12.88
C VAL A 489 -3.13 -19.77 13.55
N VAL A 490 -3.53 -20.05 14.79
CA VAL A 490 -4.16 -19.11 15.71
C VAL A 490 -3.19 -18.85 16.86
N THR A 491 -2.88 -17.58 17.11
CA THR A 491 -1.98 -17.18 18.19
C THR A 491 -2.75 -16.73 19.41
N ILE A 492 -2.39 -17.29 20.57
CA ILE A 492 -2.65 -16.67 21.88
C ILE A 492 -1.46 -15.80 22.24
N SER A 493 -1.68 -14.53 22.60
CA SER A 493 -0.64 -13.60 23.03
C SER A 493 -1.01 -12.82 24.30
N HIS A 494 -0.01 -12.39 25.06
CA HIS A 494 -0.21 -11.65 26.32
C HIS A 494 0.97 -10.72 26.64
N THR A 495 0.67 -9.55 27.22
CA THR A 495 1.66 -8.53 27.58
C THR A 495 2.28 -8.78 28.97
N ILE A 496 3.61 -8.70 29.06
CA ILE A 496 4.35 -8.71 30.32
C ILE A 496 4.61 -7.26 30.75
N HIS A 497 4.26 -6.90 31.99
CA HIS A 497 4.42 -5.54 32.53
C HIS A 497 5.48 -5.48 33.63
N SER A 498 6.11 -4.30 33.81
CA SER A 498 7.19 -4.10 34.80
C SER A 498 6.76 -4.07 36.28
N SER A 499 5.45 -4.04 36.61
CA SER A 499 4.95 -3.97 37.98
C SER A 499 3.91 -5.05 38.27
N SER A 500 3.95 -5.63 39.47
CA SER A 500 2.98 -6.63 39.94
C SER A 500 1.69 -6.04 40.54
N THR A 501 1.62 -4.72 40.71
CA THR A 501 0.41 -4.03 41.21
C THR A 501 -0.64 -3.92 40.12
N GLN A 502 -1.64 -4.80 40.15
CA GLN A 502 -2.79 -4.88 39.21
C GLN A 502 -3.57 -3.55 39.03
N LEU A 503 -3.37 -2.55 39.88
CA LEU A 503 -4.09 -1.28 39.90
C LEU A 503 -3.45 -0.15 39.08
N SER A 504 -2.30 -0.40 38.46
CA SER A 504 -1.60 0.57 37.60
C SER A 504 -1.11 -0.14 36.34
N SER A 505 -1.49 0.34 35.16
CA SER A 505 -1.00 -0.14 33.87
C SER A 505 0.50 0.13 33.72
N GLY A 506 1.33 -0.78 34.24
CA GLY A 506 2.78 -0.69 34.13
C GLY A 506 3.23 -0.83 32.68
N HIS A 507 4.39 -0.25 32.36
CA HIS A 507 4.98 -0.35 31.03
C HIS A 507 5.14 -1.82 30.58
N THR A 508 4.65 -2.16 29.39
CA THR A 508 4.83 -3.48 28.76
C THR A 508 6.28 -3.65 28.35
N VAL A 509 6.98 -4.62 28.95
CA VAL A 509 8.41 -4.89 28.71
C VAL A 509 8.65 -5.97 27.67
N ALA A 510 7.66 -6.84 27.43
CA ALA A 510 7.69 -7.89 26.41
C ALA A 510 6.27 -8.39 26.11
N VAL A 511 6.11 -9.13 25.02
CA VAL A 511 4.90 -9.87 24.67
C VAL A 511 5.27 -11.34 24.49
N MET A 512 4.52 -12.24 25.13
CA MET A 512 4.60 -13.68 24.86
C MET A 512 3.51 -14.09 23.87
N GLY A 513 3.82 -15.07 23.03
CA GLY A 513 2.89 -15.68 22.08
C GLY A 513 3.05 -17.20 22.02
N ILE A 514 1.95 -17.88 21.74
CA ILE A 514 1.87 -19.33 21.53
C ILE A 514 0.99 -19.58 20.31
N ASP A 515 1.53 -20.23 19.29
CA ASP A 515 0.78 -20.62 18.10
C ASP A 515 0.19 -22.02 18.27
N PHE A 516 -1.10 -22.14 17.95
CA PHE A 516 -1.81 -23.41 17.83
C PHE A 516 -2.21 -23.64 16.38
N THR A 517 -2.34 -24.91 16.00
CA THR A 517 -2.92 -25.28 14.72
C THR A 517 -4.37 -24.77 14.61
N LEU A 518 -4.81 -24.38 13.41
CA LEU A 518 -6.17 -23.86 13.17
C LEU A 518 -7.29 -24.74 13.76
N ARG A 519 -7.14 -26.06 13.69
CA ARG A 519 -8.19 -27.01 14.13
C ARG A 519 -8.27 -27.20 15.64
N TYR A 520 -7.24 -26.82 16.40
CA TYR A 520 -7.20 -27.04 17.85
C TYR A 520 -8.36 -26.34 18.58
N PHE A 521 -8.62 -25.05 18.30
CA PHE A 521 -9.68 -24.31 18.98
C PHE A 521 -11.08 -24.82 18.68
N TYR A 522 -11.30 -25.40 17.49
CA TYR A 522 -12.56 -26.07 17.18
C TYR A 522 -12.72 -27.39 17.94
N LYS A 523 -11.64 -28.18 18.05
CA LYS A 523 -11.64 -29.37 18.91
C LYS A 523 -11.99 -29.00 20.35
N VAL A 524 -11.33 -28.00 20.92
CA VAL A 524 -11.63 -27.46 22.26
C VAL A 524 -13.09 -27.01 22.38
N LEU A 525 -13.63 -26.32 21.37
CA LEU A 525 -15.02 -25.88 21.34
C LEU A 525 -16.01 -27.05 21.38
N MET A 526 -15.78 -28.10 20.58
CA MET A 526 -16.63 -29.30 20.56
C MET A 526 -16.52 -30.12 21.86
N ASP A 527 -15.30 -30.28 22.39
CA ASP A 527 -15.02 -31.04 23.60
C ASP A 527 -15.62 -30.35 24.85
N LEU A 528 -15.65 -29.01 24.89
CA LEU A 528 -16.23 -28.23 26.00
C LEU A 528 -17.75 -27.99 25.87
N LEU A 529 -18.30 -27.95 24.66
CA LEU A 529 -19.73 -27.71 24.41
C LEU A 529 -20.36 -28.86 23.60
N PRO A 530 -20.72 -29.99 24.26
CA PRO A 530 -21.31 -31.16 23.58
C PRO A 530 -22.56 -30.86 22.76
N VAL A 531 -23.31 -29.80 23.10
CA VAL A 531 -24.50 -29.31 22.35
C VAL A 531 -24.16 -28.99 20.89
N CYS A 532 -22.94 -28.55 20.61
CA CYS A 532 -22.46 -28.24 19.26
C CYS A 532 -22.30 -29.49 18.37
N ASN A 533 -22.26 -30.69 18.97
CA ASN A 533 -22.03 -31.96 18.27
C ASN A 533 -23.31 -32.83 18.16
N GLN A 534 -24.44 -32.42 18.72
CA GLN A 534 -25.63 -33.28 18.87
C GLN A 534 -26.34 -33.65 17.56
N ASP A 535 -26.28 -32.78 16.53
CA ASP A 535 -26.88 -33.00 15.21
C ASP A 535 -25.81 -33.03 14.08
N GLY A 536 -24.56 -33.40 14.41
CA GLY A 536 -23.44 -33.35 13.45
C GLY A 536 -23.11 -31.94 12.94
N GLY A 537 -23.43 -30.90 13.74
CA GLY A 537 -23.24 -29.49 13.40
C GLY A 537 -24.29 -28.87 12.47
N ASN A 538 -25.27 -29.64 11.98
CA ASN A 538 -26.19 -29.18 10.91
C ASN A 538 -27.33 -28.24 11.36
N LYS A 539 -27.68 -28.21 12.66
CA LYS A 539 -28.71 -27.30 13.21
C LYS A 539 -28.15 -26.31 14.22
N ILE A 540 -27.20 -26.77 15.05
CA ILE A 540 -26.52 -25.95 16.04
C ILE A 540 -25.08 -25.76 15.56
N ARG A 541 -24.76 -24.53 15.16
CA ARG A 541 -23.43 -24.10 14.75
C ARG A 541 -22.79 -23.31 15.88
N CYS A 542 -21.56 -23.65 16.25
CA CYS A 542 -20.83 -22.99 17.33
C CYS A 542 -19.54 -22.41 16.79
N PHE A 543 -19.15 -21.24 17.31
CA PHE A 543 -17.92 -20.57 16.89
C PHE A 543 -17.23 -19.79 18.01
N ILE A 544 -15.96 -19.45 17.77
CA ILE A 544 -15.20 -18.47 18.52
C ILE A 544 -14.77 -17.37 17.56
N MET A 545 -14.91 -16.10 17.95
CA MET A 545 -14.43 -14.95 17.17
C MET A 545 -13.59 -13.99 18.05
N GLU A 546 -12.63 -13.31 17.44
CA GLU A 546 -11.91 -12.19 18.09
C GLU A 546 -12.69 -10.87 18.03
N ASP A 547 -12.16 -9.82 18.67
CA ASP A 547 -12.77 -8.50 18.80
C ASP A 547 -12.80 -7.66 17.51
N ARG A 548 -12.27 -8.16 16.38
CA ARG A 548 -12.54 -7.62 15.04
C ARG A 548 -13.54 -8.44 14.23
N GLY A 549 -14.05 -9.56 14.76
CA GLY A 549 -15.04 -10.42 14.09
C GLY A 549 -14.47 -11.53 13.20
N TYR A 550 -13.15 -11.69 13.14
CA TYR A 550 -12.53 -12.86 12.50
C TYR A 550 -12.75 -14.12 13.34
N LEU A 551 -13.09 -15.23 12.68
CA LEU A 551 -13.42 -16.49 13.33
C LEU A 551 -12.14 -17.25 13.67
N VAL A 552 -11.95 -17.53 14.95
CA VAL A 552 -10.87 -18.37 15.50
C VAL A 552 -11.21 -19.86 15.40
N ALA A 553 -12.49 -20.21 15.55
CA ALA A 553 -12.99 -21.56 15.39
C ALA A 553 -14.40 -21.52 14.81
N HIS A 554 -14.65 -22.26 13.72
CA HIS A 554 -15.95 -22.36 13.05
C HIS A 554 -15.93 -23.58 12.11
N PRO A 555 -17.04 -24.31 11.88
CA PRO A 555 -17.04 -25.54 11.07
C PRO A 555 -16.45 -25.36 9.67
N THR A 556 -16.75 -24.24 9.00
CA THR A 556 -16.26 -23.95 7.64
C THR A 556 -14.78 -23.53 7.56
N LEU A 557 -14.05 -23.44 8.69
CA LEU A 557 -12.58 -23.32 8.68
C LEU A 557 -11.89 -24.69 8.60
N ILE A 558 -12.66 -25.77 8.69
CA ILE A 558 -12.17 -27.16 8.75
C ILE A 558 -12.72 -27.99 7.59
N ASP A 559 -13.88 -27.60 7.03
CA ASP A 559 -14.42 -28.12 5.78
C ASP A 559 -13.41 -27.92 4.62
N PRO A 560 -13.02 -29.00 3.91
CA PRO A 560 -12.21 -28.93 2.69
C PRO A 560 -12.76 -27.98 1.61
N LYS A 561 -14.09 -27.74 1.59
CA LYS A 561 -14.76 -26.82 0.65
C LYS A 561 -14.86 -25.38 1.18
N GLY A 562 -14.47 -25.17 2.44
CA GLY A 562 -14.53 -23.91 3.17
C GLY A 562 -13.31 -23.00 2.99
N HIS A 563 -12.26 -23.48 2.32
CA HIS A 563 -11.05 -22.72 1.99
C HIS A 563 -11.41 -21.40 1.32
N ALA A 564 -11.05 -20.34 2.00
CA ALA A 564 -11.37 -18.98 1.65
C ALA A 564 -10.25 -18.08 2.20
N PRO A 565 -9.84 -17.05 1.45
CA PRO A 565 -8.92 -16.01 1.93
C PRO A 565 -9.32 -15.51 3.34
N VAL A 566 -8.37 -15.05 4.15
CA VAL A 566 -8.57 -14.71 5.58
C VAL A 566 -9.73 -13.70 5.79
N GLU A 567 -9.96 -12.84 4.81
CA GLU A 567 -11.02 -11.84 4.73
C GLU A 567 -12.42 -12.48 4.66
N GLN A 568 -12.53 -13.65 4.04
CA GLN A 568 -13.74 -14.48 3.95
C GLN A 568 -13.92 -15.39 5.19
N GLN A 569 -13.05 -15.26 6.20
CA GLN A 569 -13.16 -15.92 7.51
C GLN A 569 -13.78 -15.01 8.59
N HIS A 570 -14.27 -13.83 8.19
CA HIS A 570 -15.01 -12.91 9.05
C HIS A 570 -16.46 -13.36 9.28
N ILE A 571 -17.04 -13.04 10.44
CA ILE A 571 -18.41 -13.39 10.83
C ILE A 571 -19.47 -12.94 9.82
N THR A 572 -19.29 -11.76 9.19
CA THR A 572 -20.24 -11.26 8.16
C THR A 572 -20.30 -12.12 6.90
N HIS A 573 -19.25 -12.90 6.61
CA HIS A 573 -19.23 -13.82 5.47
C HIS A 573 -19.76 -15.22 5.85
N LYS A 574 -19.35 -15.76 7.00
CA LYS A 574 -19.71 -17.14 7.40
C LYS A 574 -21.06 -17.24 8.13
N GLU A 575 -21.50 -16.17 8.80
CA GLU A 575 -22.74 -16.12 9.61
C GLU A 575 -23.56 -14.83 9.32
N PRO A 576 -24.01 -14.61 8.07
CA PRO A 576 -24.61 -13.33 7.65
C PRO A 576 -25.90 -12.97 8.38
N LEU A 577 -26.75 -13.96 8.72
CA LEU A 577 -27.98 -13.73 9.52
C LEU A 577 -27.66 -13.16 10.91
N VAL A 578 -26.64 -13.72 11.56
CA VAL A 578 -26.20 -13.32 12.91
C VAL A 578 -25.53 -11.96 12.85
N ALA A 579 -24.63 -11.75 11.87
CA ALA A 579 -23.96 -10.47 11.67
C ALA A 579 -24.95 -9.32 11.41
N ASN A 580 -25.99 -9.55 10.59
CA ASN A 580 -27.00 -8.55 10.29
C ASN A 580 -27.84 -8.14 11.52
N ASP A 581 -28.18 -9.07 12.43
CA ASP A 581 -28.85 -8.72 13.70
C ASP A 581 -27.89 -8.04 14.68
N ILE A 582 -26.65 -8.55 14.81
CA ILE A 582 -25.59 -7.99 15.66
C ILE A 582 -25.33 -6.52 15.37
N LEU A 583 -25.40 -6.08 14.10
CA LEU A 583 -25.22 -4.67 13.71
C LEU A 583 -26.28 -3.72 14.26
N ASN A 584 -27.47 -4.23 14.63
CA ASN A 584 -28.52 -3.43 15.24
C ASN A 584 -28.36 -3.29 16.77
N HIS A 585 -27.43 -4.02 17.42
CA HIS A 585 -27.20 -3.87 18.85
C HIS A 585 -26.43 -2.58 19.18
N PRO A 586 -27.04 -1.60 19.87
CA PRO A 586 -26.39 -0.34 20.18
C PRO A 586 -25.18 -0.56 21.09
N ASN A 587 -24.08 0.13 20.79
CA ASN A 587 -22.82 0.10 21.55
C ASN A 587 -22.10 -1.26 21.62
N PHE A 588 -22.55 -2.29 20.90
CA PHE A 588 -21.87 -3.59 20.88
C PHE A 588 -20.85 -3.71 19.74
N VAL A 589 -21.22 -3.34 18.51
CA VAL A 589 -20.34 -3.35 17.34
C VAL A 589 -20.24 -1.95 16.76
N LYS A 590 -19.03 -1.55 16.37
CA LYS A 590 -18.79 -0.31 15.64
C LYS A 590 -18.09 -0.63 14.32
N LYS A 591 -18.61 -0.10 13.21
CA LYS A 591 -17.85 -0.04 11.97
C LYS A 591 -16.83 1.09 12.02
N ASN A 592 -15.59 0.80 11.65
CA ASN A 592 -14.52 1.78 11.53
C ASN A 592 -13.96 1.78 10.11
N LEU A 593 -13.36 2.91 9.76
CA LEU A 593 -12.69 3.17 8.49
C LEU A 593 -11.33 3.81 8.77
N CYS A 594 -10.36 3.55 7.89
CA CYS A 594 -9.03 4.15 7.95
C CYS A 594 -8.45 4.36 6.55
N ASN A 595 -7.51 5.29 6.41
CA ASN A 595 -6.78 5.55 5.18
C ASN A 595 -5.38 4.92 5.24
N SER A 596 -5.04 4.13 4.24
CA SER A 596 -3.70 3.61 4.01
C SER A 596 -3.11 4.35 2.79
N PHE A 597 -2.17 5.25 3.06
CA PHE A 597 -1.56 6.10 2.03
C PHE A 597 -0.46 5.37 1.23
N SER A 598 0.08 4.26 1.77
CA SER A 598 1.08 3.44 1.08
C SER A 598 0.48 2.55 -0.01
N ASP A 599 -0.68 1.92 0.23
CA ASP A 599 -1.39 1.10 -0.77
C ASP A 599 -2.51 1.87 -1.52
N ARG A 600 -2.71 3.16 -1.17
CA ARG A 600 -3.74 4.06 -1.70
C ARG A 600 -5.16 3.52 -1.49
N THR A 601 -5.47 2.97 -0.31
CA THR A 601 -6.81 2.45 0.03
C THR A 601 -7.47 3.12 1.24
N VAL A 602 -8.81 3.09 1.25
CA VAL A 602 -9.65 3.26 2.45
C VAL A 602 -10.08 1.88 2.90
N GLN A 603 -9.65 1.44 4.08
CA GLN A 603 -9.97 0.11 4.62
C GLN A 603 -11.13 0.19 5.62
N ARG A 604 -12.15 -0.66 5.46
CA ARG A 604 -13.32 -0.80 6.33
C ARG A 604 -13.19 -2.05 7.18
N PHE A 605 -13.38 -1.92 8.49
CA PHE A 605 -13.26 -3.02 9.45
C PHE A 605 -14.20 -2.86 10.65
N TYR A 606 -14.35 -3.94 11.43
CA TYR A 606 -15.24 -3.99 12.58
C TYR A 606 -14.46 -3.96 13.90
N LYS A 607 -15.09 -3.41 14.94
CA LYS A 607 -14.63 -3.52 16.32
C LYS A 607 -15.80 -3.86 17.23
N PHE A 608 -15.67 -4.98 17.94
CA PHE A 608 -16.65 -5.48 18.91
C PHE A 608 -16.26 -5.07 20.32
N ASN A 609 -17.26 -4.80 21.15
CA ASN A 609 -17.07 -4.27 22.49
C ASN A 609 -16.79 -5.38 23.51
N THR A 610 -15.52 -5.50 23.91
CA THR A 610 -15.04 -6.48 24.89
C THR A 610 -15.48 -6.18 26.33
N SER A 611 -16.24 -5.10 26.57
CA SER A 611 -16.88 -4.80 27.86
C SER A 611 -18.33 -5.28 27.97
N LEU A 612 -18.82 -6.11 27.03
CA LEU A 612 -20.14 -6.72 27.11
C LEU A 612 -20.34 -7.48 28.44
N ALA A 613 -21.40 -7.15 29.17
CA ALA A 613 -21.80 -7.83 30.40
C ALA A 613 -23.05 -8.70 30.12
N GLY A 614 -22.96 -9.99 30.44
CA GLY A 614 -23.99 -10.97 30.12
C GLY A 614 -23.89 -11.51 28.70
N ASP A 615 -24.97 -12.12 28.23
CA ASP A 615 -25.11 -12.73 26.92
C ASP A 615 -25.91 -11.85 25.95
N LEU A 616 -25.42 -11.73 24.71
CA LEU A 616 -26.15 -11.15 23.60
C LEU A 616 -27.05 -12.23 22.98
N THR A 617 -28.31 -11.88 22.74
CA THR A 617 -29.28 -12.68 21.99
C THR A 617 -30.03 -11.77 21.02
N ASN A 618 -30.66 -12.35 20.00
CA ASN A 618 -31.43 -11.63 18.98
C ASN A 618 -32.18 -10.39 19.51
N LEU A 619 -31.89 -9.22 18.96
CA LEU A 619 -32.55 -7.97 19.37
C LEU A 619 -33.97 -7.88 18.80
N VAL A 620 -34.09 -8.14 17.50
CA VAL A 620 -35.37 -8.04 16.79
C VAL A 620 -36.21 -9.28 17.09
N HIS A 621 -37.44 -9.09 17.53
CA HIS A 621 -38.36 -10.16 17.91
C HIS A 621 -39.27 -10.57 16.72
N GLY A 622 -38.66 -10.80 15.55
CA GLY A 622 -39.31 -11.32 14.35
C GLY A 622 -39.19 -12.85 14.22
N SER A 623 -39.71 -13.40 13.12
CA SER A 623 -39.51 -14.81 12.73
C SER A 623 -38.10 -15.05 12.16
N HIS A 624 -37.06 -14.87 12.98
CA HIS A 624 -35.68 -15.09 12.58
C HIS A 624 -35.38 -16.59 12.43
N CYS A 625 -34.88 -17.00 11.27
CA CYS A 625 -34.49 -18.40 11.03
C CYS A 625 -33.34 -18.86 11.92
N SER A 626 -32.48 -17.95 12.38
CA SER A 626 -31.37 -18.23 13.29
C SER A 626 -31.57 -17.55 14.65
N LYS A 627 -31.65 -18.35 15.72
CA LYS A 627 -31.54 -17.86 17.10
C LYS A 627 -30.10 -17.99 17.55
N TYR A 628 -29.48 -16.93 18.04
CA TYR A 628 -28.10 -16.99 18.52
C TYR A 628 -27.97 -16.53 19.97
N ARG A 629 -26.90 -17.01 20.60
CA ARG A 629 -26.41 -16.57 21.89
C ARG A 629 -24.91 -16.34 21.79
N LEU A 630 -24.46 -15.12 22.08
CA LEU A 630 -23.06 -14.72 22.03
C LEU A 630 -22.61 -14.28 23.44
N ALA A 631 -21.53 -14.85 23.94
CA ALA A 631 -20.98 -14.50 25.24
C ALA A 631 -19.49 -14.19 25.13
N ARG A 632 -19.01 -13.19 25.88
CA ARG A 632 -17.56 -12.93 25.98
C ARG A 632 -16.87 -14.05 26.77
N ILE A 633 -15.70 -14.47 26.32
CA ILE A 633 -14.81 -15.36 27.07
C ILE A 633 -14.03 -14.50 28.12
N PRO A 634 -14.25 -14.70 29.44
CA PRO A 634 -13.67 -13.84 30.47
C PRO A 634 -12.14 -13.80 30.42
N GLY A 635 -11.54 -12.63 30.68
CA GLY A 635 -10.09 -12.44 30.63
C GLY A 635 -9.49 -12.35 29.23
N THR A 636 -10.30 -12.43 28.16
CA THR A 636 -9.84 -12.39 26.76
C THR A 636 -10.49 -11.26 25.95
N ASN A 637 -10.02 -11.06 24.72
CA ASN A 637 -10.68 -10.27 23.66
C ASN A 637 -11.75 -11.08 22.86
N ALA A 638 -11.90 -12.38 23.11
CA ALA A 638 -12.70 -13.27 22.27
C ALA A 638 -14.14 -13.48 22.78
N PHE A 639 -15.00 -13.90 21.87
CA PHE A 639 -16.40 -14.24 22.11
C PHE A 639 -16.69 -15.66 21.63
N VAL A 640 -17.56 -16.38 22.35
CA VAL A 640 -18.11 -17.68 21.94
C VAL A 640 -19.57 -17.49 21.50
N GLY A 641 -19.89 -17.98 20.32
CA GLY A 641 -21.23 -17.93 19.72
C GLY A 641 -21.84 -19.32 19.57
N ILE A 642 -23.13 -19.43 19.85
CA ILE A 642 -23.96 -20.59 19.55
C ILE A 642 -25.14 -20.11 18.71
N VAL A 643 -25.33 -20.69 17.53
CA VAL A 643 -26.38 -20.38 16.56
C VAL A 643 -27.24 -21.63 16.38
N ASN A 644 -28.55 -21.50 16.53
CA ASN A 644 -29.54 -22.54 16.29
C ASN A 644 -30.41 -22.12 15.10
N GLU A 645 -30.30 -22.84 13.99
CA GLU A 645 -30.98 -22.53 12.73
C GLU A 645 -32.18 -23.46 12.53
N ALA A 646 -33.33 -22.84 12.25
CA ALA A 646 -34.64 -23.49 12.12
C ALA A 646 -35.21 -23.44 10.70
N CYS A 647 -34.62 -22.66 9.79
CA CYS A 647 -34.99 -22.63 8.37
C CYS A 647 -33.83 -22.17 7.47
N ASP A 648 -33.75 -22.76 6.27
CA ASP A 648 -32.82 -22.31 5.21
C ASP A 648 -33.22 -20.92 4.71
N SER A 649 -32.53 -19.88 5.19
CA SER A 649 -32.74 -18.49 4.75
C SER A 649 -31.47 -17.93 4.12
N LEU A 650 -31.59 -17.53 2.86
CA LEU A 650 -30.50 -16.88 2.12
C LEU A 650 -30.41 -15.40 2.51
N ALA A 651 -29.74 -15.11 3.63
CA ALA A 651 -29.21 -13.77 3.89
C ALA A 651 -27.79 -13.64 3.35
N PHE A 652 -27.45 -12.45 2.88
CA PHE A 652 -26.14 -12.12 2.34
C PHE A 652 -25.73 -10.73 2.83
N CYS A 653 -24.52 -10.63 3.38
CA CYS A 653 -23.85 -9.35 3.61
C CYS A 653 -23.08 -8.96 2.34
N ALA A 654 -23.01 -7.67 2.02
CA ALA A 654 -22.33 -7.17 0.83
C ALA A 654 -20.82 -7.50 0.87
N CYS A 655 -20.42 -8.57 0.17
CA CYS A 655 -19.07 -9.14 0.22
C CYS A 655 -18.55 -9.46 -1.18
N SER A 656 -17.30 -9.07 -1.48
CA SER A 656 -16.59 -9.64 -2.64
C SER A 656 -16.21 -11.10 -2.36
N MET A 657 -16.23 -11.92 -3.42
CA MET A 657 -15.90 -13.35 -3.37
C MET A 657 -14.49 -13.65 -3.90
N VAL A 658 -13.79 -12.64 -4.43
CA VAL A 658 -12.54 -12.81 -5.21
C VAL A 658 -11.41 -11.94 -4.69
N ASP A 659 -11.72 -10.71 -4.26
CA ASP A 659 -10.76 -9.72 -3.81
C ASP A 659 -11.26 -9.02 -2.53
N ARG A 660 -10.52 -8.02 -2.07
CA ARG A 660 -10.89 -7.20 -0.92
C ARG A 660 -11.79 -6.02 -1.29
N LEU A 661 -12.17 -5.82 -2.55
CA LEU A 661 -12.84 -4.58 -2.95
C LEU A 661 -14.26 -4.49 -2.37
N CYS A 662 -14.61 -3.33 -1.80
CA CYS A 662 -15.97 -3.08 -1.36
C CYS A 662 -16.91 -3.00 -2.58
N LEU A 663 -18.09 -3.62 -2.48
CA LEU A 663 -19.11 -3.55 -3.54
C LEU A 663 -19.72 -2.15 -3.70
N ASN A 664 -19.63 -1.30 -2.67
CA ASN A 664 -20.04 0.11 -2.70
C ASN A 664 -19.10 0.97 -1.86
N CYS A 665 -18.31 1.82 -2.51
CA CYS A 665 -17.37 2.71 -1.84
C CYS A 665 -17.96 4.06 -1.39
N HIS A 666 -19.13 4.45 -1.89
CA HIS A 666 -19.70 5.79 -1.66
C HIS A 666 -20.59 5.90 -0.41
N ARG A 667 -21.07 4.77 0.14
CA ARG A 667 -21.93 4.71 1.34
C ARG A 667 -21.43 3.63 2.30
N MET A 668 -21.62 3.87 3.60
CA MET A 668 -21.22 2.98 4.68
C MET A 668 -22.13 3.21 5.89
N GLU A 669 -23.26 2.50 5.97
CA GLU A 669 -24.17 2.64 7.11
C GLU A 669 -23.84 1.66 8.23
N GLN A 670 -24.04 2.05 9.48
CA GLN A 670 -23.75 1.21 10.64
C GLN A 670 -24.56 -0.10 10.65
N ASN A 671 -25.82 -0.07 10.19
CA ASN A 671 -26.76 -1.20 10.27
C ASN A 671 -26.76 -2.11 9.02
N GLU A 672 -26.26 -1.63 7.87
CA GLU A 672 -26.17 -2.44 6.64
C GLU A 672 -25.05 -3.48 6.78
N CYS A 673 -25.28 -4.74 6.44
CA CYS A 673 -24.23 -5.77 6.55
C CYS A 673 -23.29 -5.80 5.33
N GLU A 674 -21.98 -5.67 5.55
CA GLU A 674 -20.92 -5.77 4.53
C GLU A 674 -19.73 -6.62 5.05
N CYS A 675 -18.82 -7.05 4.18
CA CYS A 675 -17.55 -7.63 4.62
C CYS A 675 -16.51 -6.54 4.95
N PRO A 676 -15.49 -6.83 5.78
CA PRO A 676 -14.26 -6.04 5.80
C PRO A 676 -13.72 -5.95 4.38
N CYS A 677 -13.43 -4.74 3.92
CA CYS A 677 -13.13 -4.47 2.51
C CYS A 677 -12.36 -3.17 2.33
N GLU A 678 -11.81 -2.98 1.13
CA GLU A 678 -10.92 -1.89 0.75
C GLU A 678 -11.52 -1.12 -0.44
N CYS A 679 -11.38 0.20 -0.42
CA CYS A 679 -11.81 1.12 -1.48
C CYS A 679 -10.60 1.91 -1.99
N PRO A 680 -10.58 2.38 -3.24
CA PRO A 680 -9.53 3.28 -3.70
C PRO A 680 -9.59 4.61 -2.93
N LEU A 681 -8.44 5.07 -2.45
CA LEU A 681 -8.29 6.39 -1.84
C LEU A 681 -8.06 7.43 -2.94
N GLU A 682 -9.05 8.30 -3.17
CA GLU A 682 -8.92 9.40 -4.10
C GLU A 682 -8.09 10.54 -3.48
N VAL A 683 -6.83 10.63 -3.93
CA VAL A 683 -5.90 11.71 -3.60
C VAL A 683 -5.64 12.51 -4.87
N ASN A 684 -5.61 13.83 -4.76
CA ASN A 684 -5.06 14.70 -5.79
C ASN A 684 -3.54 14.46 -5.83
N GLU A 685 -3.06 13.88 -6.92
CA GLU A 685 -1.66 13.43 -7.10
C GLU A 685 -0.61 14.53 -6.84
N CYS A 686 -1.01 15.81 -6.87
CA CYS A 686 -0.10 16.96 -6.79
C CYS A 686 -0.06 17.74 -5.50
N THR A 687 -1.21 17.89 -4.87
CA THR A 687 -1.27 18.56 -3.56
C THR A 687 -1.12 17.55 -2.42
N GLY A 688 -1.08 16.24 -2.73
CA GLY A 688 -1.15 15.16 -1.75
C GLY A 688 -2.45 15.16 -0.93
N ASN A 689 -3.42 16.01 -1.30
CA ASN A 689 -4.66 16.21 -0.55
C ASN A 689 -5.76 15.29 -1.05
N LEU A 690 -6.60 14.86 -0.12
CA LEU A 690 -7.82 14.12 -0.41
C LEU A 690 -8.75 14.94 -1.32
N THR A 691 -9.29 14.31 -2.36
CA THR A 691 -10.25 14.98 -3.27
C THR A 691 -11.54 15.38 -2.55
N ASN A 692 -11.96 14.54 -1.60
CA ASN A 692 -13.16 14.73 -0.79
C ASN A 692 -12.77 14.88 0.68
N ALA A 693 -13.18 15.97 1.32
CA ALA A 693 -12.89 16.23 2.73
C ALA A 693 -13.52 15.19 3.69
N GLU A 694 -14.62 14.54 3.26
CA GLU A 694 -15.27 13.44 3.97
C GLU A 694 -14.38 12.20 4.10
N ASN A 695 -13.38 12.03 3.23
CA ASN A 695 -12.40 10.94 3.31
C ASN A 695 -11.31 11.18 4.36
N ARG A 696 -11.39 12.21 5.23
CA ARG A 696 -10.38 12.48 6.28
C ARG A 696 -10.51 11.49 7.45
N ASN A 697 -10.20 10.23 7.17
CA ASN A 697 -10.22 9.13 8.13
C ASN A 697 -8.89 9.04 8.91
N PRO A 698 -8.83 8.33 10.05
CA PRO A 698 -7.56 8.01 10.71
C PRO A 698 -6.67 7.18 9.78
N SER A 699 -5.35 7.21 9.94
CA SER A 699 -4.50 6.27 9.20
C SER A 699 -4.79 4.82 9.59
N CYS A 700 -4.51 3.88 8.70
CA CYS A 700 -4.61 2.47 9.06
C CYS A 700 -3.50 2.06 10.03
N GLU A 701 -3.76 0.98 10.76
CA GLU A 701 -2.69 0.27 11.48
C GLU A 701 -1.67 -0.27 10.48
N VAL A 702 -0.44 -0.50 10.94
CA VAL A 702 0.69 -0.92 10.09
C VAL A 702 0.28 -2.13 9.24
N HIS A 703 0.39 -2.00 7.92
CA HIS A 703 0.09 -3.08 6.97
C HIS A 703 0.89 -4.33 7.34
N GLN A 704 0.30 -5.52 7.21
CA GLN A 704 1.01 -6.77 7.48
C GLN A 704 2.20 -6.92 6.53
N GLU A 705 3.40 -6.83 7.08
CA GLU A 705 4.61 -7.00 6.28
C GLU A 705 4.62 -8.38 5.62
N PRO A 706 4.98 -8.46 4.33
CA PRO A 706 4.95 -9.69 3.57
C PRO A 706 5.79 -10.77 4.24
N VAL A 707 5.29 -12.00 4.25
CA VAL A 707 5.98 -13.12 4.88
C VAL A 707 7.05 -13.65 3.93
N THR A 708 8.30 -13.33 4.20
CA THR A 708 9.47 -13.96 3.57
C THR A 708 9.70 -15.33 4.19
N TYR A 709 9.70 -16.38 3.38
CA TYR A 709 10.08 -17.73 3.79
C TYR A 709 11.59 -17.92 3.61
N THR A 710 12.28 -18.37 4.65
CA THR A 710 13.71 -18.68 4.54
C THR A 710 13.88 -19.98 3.77
N ALA A 711 14.28 -19.87 2.51
CA ALA A 711 14.57 -21.04 1.67
C ALA A 711 15.74 -21.85 2.26
N ILE A 712 15.55 -23.16 2.37
CA ILE A 712 16.59 -24.13 2.75
C ILE A 712 17.10 -24.77 1.46
N ASP A 713 18.38 -25.12 1.40
CA ASP A 713 18.91 -25.97 0.32
C ASP A 713 18.10 -27.28 0.25
N PRO A 714 17.46 -27.62 -0.88
CA PRO A 714 16.69 -28.86 -1.02
C PRO A 714 17.49 -30.11 -0.64
N GLY A 715 18.80 -30.14 -0.91
CA GLY A 715 19.67 -31.25 -0.54
C GLY A 715 19.87 -31.42 0.98
N LEU A 716 19.72 -30.33 1.75
CA LEU A 716 19.70 -30.36 3.21
C LEU A 716 18.31 -30.73 3.74
N GLN A 717 17.24 -30.29 3.06
CA GLN A 717 15.86 -30.58 3.46
C GLN A 717 15.54 -32.08 3.40
N ASP A 718 15.97 -32.78 2.35
CA ASP A 718 15.79 -34.23 2.20
C ASP A 718 16.65 -35.08 3.17
N ALA A 719 17.74 -34.51 3.71
CA ALA A 719 18.63 -35.19 4.64
C ALA A 719 18.18 -35.13 6.11
N LEU A 720 17.26 -34.22 6.45
CA LEU A 720 16.80 -33.96 7.82
C LEU A 720 15.49 -34.69 8.15
N HIS A 721 15.38 -35.18 9.38
CA HIS A 721 14.17 -35.77 9.91
C HIS A 721 13.23 -34.69 10.47
N GLN A 722 11.92 -34.94 10.50
CA GLN A 722 10.97 -34.05 11.18
C GLN A 722 11.23 -34.02 12.69
N CYS A 723 11.25 -32.83 13.30
CA CYS A 723 11.51 -32.63 14.72
C CYS A 723 10.45 -33.33 15.60
N VAL A 724 9.18 -33.28 15.21
CA VAL A 724 8.06 -33.88 15.95
C VAL A 724 7.48 -35.02 15.12
N ASN A 725 7.44 -36.22 15.70
CA ASN A 725 6.76 -37.36 15.09
C ASN A 725 5.35 -37.52 15.67
N SER A 726 4.38 -36.91 15.01
CA SER A 726 2.96 -36.88 15.43
C SER A 726 2.19 -38.19 15.20
N ARG A 727 2.79 -39.15 14.48
CA ARG A 727 2.25 -40.48 14.17
C ARG A 727 0.85 -40.46 13.56
N CYS A 728 0.60 -39.56 12.60
CA CYS A 728 -0.74 -39.32 12.02
C CYS A 728 -1.44 -40.62 11.58
N SER A 729 -0.75 -41.50 10.86
CA SER A 729 -1.30 -42.78 10.36
C SER A 729 -1.73 -43.78 11.45
N GLN A 730 -1.39 -43.54 12.73
CA GLN A 730 -1.86 -44.36 13.86
C GLN A 730 -3.19 -43.85 14.45
N ARG A 731 -3.65 -42.67 14.03
CA ARG A 731 -4.88 -42.00 14.51
C ARG A 731 -6.03 -42.38 13.59
N LEU A 732 -6.85 -43.33 14.05
CA LEU A 732 -7.96 -43.90 13.27
C LEU A 732 -9.23 -43.06 13.34
N GLU A 733 -9.35 -42.16 14.33
CA GLU A 733 -10.53 -41.34 14.55
C GLU A 733 -10.27 -39.86 14.25
N SER A 734 -11.27 -39.20 13.67
CA SER A 734 -11.19 -37.78 13.29
C SER A 734 -10.91 -36.86 14.50
N GLY A 735 -11.55 -37.13 15.64
CA GLY A 735 -11.38 -36.38 16.88
C GLY A 735 -9.98 -36.49 17.53
N ASP A 736 -9.24 -37.55 17.20
CA ASP A 736 -7.85 -37.79 17.63
C ASP A 736 -6.83 -37.22 16.63
N CYS A 737 -7.23 -37.01 15.38
CA CYS A 737 -6.42 -36.38 14.34
C CYS A 737 -6.49 -34.84 14.40
N PHE A 738 -7.66 -34.28 14.70
CA PHE A 738 -7.89 -32.84 14.61
C PHE A 738 -7.00 -32.01 15.55
N GLY A 739 -6.29 -31.07 14.94
CA GLY A 739 -5.41 -30.11 15.63
C GLY A 739 -4.01 -30.62 15.90
N VAL A 740 -3.74 -31.90 15.67
CA VAL A 740 -2.41 -32.47 15.92
C VAL A 740 -1.40 -31.88 14.93
N LEU A 741 -0.21 -31.50 15.41
CA LEU A 741 0.89 -30.97 14.59
C LEU A 741 1.18 -31.88 13.39
N ASP A 742 1.35 -31.31 12.20
CA ASP A 742 1.61 -32.01 10.93
C ASP A 742 0.53 -33.05 10.54
N CYS A 743 -0.60 -33.16 11.25
CA CYS A 743 -1.65 -34.13 10.93
C CYS A 743 -2.91 -33.47 10.35
N GLU A 744 -3.39 -34.05 9.26
CA GLU A 744 -4.53 -33.62 8.47
C GLU A 744 -5.53 -34.77 8.31
N TRP A 745 -6.83 -34.47 8.43
CA TRP A 745 -7.89 -35.48 8.30
C TRP A 745 -8.47 -35.47 6.88
N CYS A 746 -8.08 -36.46 6.09
CA CYS A 746 -8.35 -36.55 4.67
C CYS A 746 -9.73 -37.12 4.43
N MET A 747 -10.55 -36.39 3.67
CA MET A 747 -11.93 -36.77 3.36
C MET A 747 -12.24 -36.64 1.87
N VAL A 748 -11.42 -35.92 1.12
CA VAL A 748 -11.63 -35.58 -0.30
C VAL A 748 -10.41 -36.03 -1.10
N ASP A 749 -10.65 -36.62 -2.27
CA ASP A 749 -9.61 -37.06 -3.20
C ASP A 749 -8.90 -35.86 -3.86
N SER A 750 -7.83 -36.15 -4.59
CA SER A 750 -7.01 -35.27 -5.41
C SER A 750 -7.76 -34.41 -6.44
N ASP A 751 -9.01 -34.73 -6.78
CA ASP A 751 -9.85 -33.89 -7.64
C ASP A 751 -10.52 -32.71 -6.91
N GLY A 752 -10.40 -32.66 -5.57
CA GLY A 752 -10.99 -31.64 -4.69
C GLY A 752 -12.52 -31.72 -4.56
N LYS A 753 -13.16 -32.80 -5.03
CA LYS A 753 -14.63 -32.92 -5.12
C LYS A 753 -15.19 -34.27 -4.67
N THR A 754 -14.57 -35.39 -5.06
CA THR A 754 -15.02 -36.73 -4.65
C THR A 754 -14.64 -36.99 -3.19
N HIS A 755 -15.59 -37.54 -2.43
CA HIS A 755 -15.31 -37.97 -1.06
C HIS A 755 -14.65 -39.35 -1.10
N LEU A 756 -13.67 -39.56 -0.22
CA LEU A 756 -12.97 -40.84 -0.08
C LEU A 756 -13.90 -41.90 0.54
N ASP A 757 -13.85 -43.14 0.04
CA ASP A 757 -14.57 -44.29 0.62
C ASP A 757 -14.19 -44.55 2.08
N LYS A 758 -12.97 -44.15 2.47
CA LYS A 758 -12.44 -44.20 3.84
C LYS A 758 -11.61 -42.96 4.13
N SER A 759 -12.15 -42.06 4.95
CA SER A 759 -11.38 -40.96 5.52
C SER A 759 -10.27 -41.46 6.45
N TYR A 760 -9.13 -40.78 6.49
CA TYR A 760 -7.97 -41.20 7.30
C TYR A 760 -7.13 -40.00 7.75
N CYS A 761 -6.28 -40.20 8.75
CA CYS A 761 -5.34 -39.19 9.24
C CYS A 761 -3.97 -39.35 8.55
N ALA A 762 -3.48 -38.28 7.91
CA ALA A 762 -2.24 -38.29 7.13
C ALA A 762 -1.33 -37.09 7.49
N PRO A 763 -0.04 -37.11 7.11
CA PRO A 763 0.83 -35.94 7.22
C PRO A 763 0.41 -34.78 6.31
N GLN A 764 0.72 -33.54 6.69
CA GLN A 764 0.36 -32.33 5.94
C GLN A 764 0.92 -32.30 4.50
N LYS A 765 2.03 -33.01 4.25
CA LYS A 765 2.65 -33.18 2.91
C LYS A 765 1.85 -34.11 1.98
N GLU A 766 1.13 -35.08 2.53
CA GLU A 766 0.30 -36.02 1.75
C GLU A 766 -1.10 -35.45 1.47
N CYS A 767 -1.58 -34.62 2.39
CA CYS A 767 -2.97 -34.18 2.44
C CYS A 767 -3.03 -32.83 3.14
N PHE A 768 -3.60 -31.82 2.50
CA PHE A 768 -3.68 -30.47 3.03
C PHE A 768 -5.12 -29.98 3.02
N GLY A 769 -5.58 -29.40 4.12
CA GLY A 769 -6.97 -28.94 4.23
C GLY A 769 -8.00 -30.07 4.17
N GLY A 770 -7.59 -31.32 4.41
CA GLY A 770 -8.43 -32.52 4.24
C GLY A 770 -8.63 -32.98 2.79
N ILE A 771 -7.88 -32.43 1.82
CA ILE A 771 -7.82 -32.87 0.42
C ILE A 771 -6.48 -33.58 0.17
N VAL A 772 -6.51 -34.80 -0.39
CA VAL A 772 -5.31 -35.57 -0.73
C VAL A 772 -4.54 -34.88 -1.86
N GLY A 773 -3.22 -34.75 -1.73
CA GLY A 773 -2.34 -34.16 -2.74
C GLY A 773 -2.53 -32.65 -2.99
N ALA A 774 -3.37 -31.96 -2.21
CA ALA A 774 -3.56 -30.52 -2.36
C ALA A 774 -2.26 -29.75 -2.05
N LYS A 775 -1.91 -28.79 -2.93
CA LYS A 775 -0.73 -27.95 -2.73
C LYS A 775 -0.92 -27.06 -1.49
N SER A 776 0.11 -26.99 -0.66
CA SER A 776 0.13 -26.08 0.48
C SER A 776 0.11 -24.61 0.01
N PRO A 777 -0.35 -23.64 0.82
CA PRO A 777 -0.33 -22.21 0.49
C PRO A 777 1.08 -21.60 0.37
N TYR A 778 2.11 -22.38 0.72
CA TYR A 778 3.51 -22.04 0.52
C TYR A 778 3.96 -22.39 -0.90
N VAL A 779 4.81 -21.53 -1.49
CA VAL A 779 5.22 -21.58 -2.89
C VAL A 779 6.33 -22.63 -3.10
N ASP A 780 5.99 -23.90 -2.85
CA ASP A 780 6.96 -25.00 -2.71
C ASP A 780 7.26 -25.78 -4.01
N ASP A 781 6.68 -25.40 -5.14
CA ASP A 781 7.02 -25.96 -6.46
C ASP A 781 7.65 -24.89 -7.36
N MET A 782 8.95 -24.62 -7.18
CA MET A 782 9.78 -24.13 -8.28
C MET A 782 10.05 -25.28 -9.27
N GLY A 783 8.98 -25.69 -9.96
CA GLY A 783 8.92 -26.95 -10.71
C GLY A 783 7.84 -26.95 -11.80
N ALA A 784 7.95 -26.00 -12.73
CA ALA A 784 7.15 -25.86 -13.95
C ALA A 784 5.68 -25.40 -13.85
N ILE A 785 5.28 -24.68 -14.91
CA ILE A 785 3.91 -24.22 -15.26
C ILE A 785 3.26 -23.22 -14.30
N GLY A 786 3.65 -21.95 -14.45
CA GLY A 786 2.78 -20.84 -14.07
C GLY A 786 1.59 -20.74 -15.03
N ASP A 787 0.47 -21.37 -14.67
CA ASP A 787 -0.89 -21.04 -15.15
C ASP A 787 -2.00 -21.73 -14.31
N GLU A 788 -1.70 -22.82 -13.59
CA GLU A 788 -2.73 -23.60 -12.86
C GLU A 788 -3.17 -23.04 -11.49
N VAL A 789 -2.49 -22.03 -10.93
CA VAL A 789 -2.95 -21.38 -9.67
C VAL A 789 -4.30 -20.66 -9.84
N ILE A 790 -4.74 -20.46 -11.09
CA ILE A 790 -6.03 -19.86 -11.44
C ILE A 790 -7.17 -20.90 -11.42
N THR A 791 -6.90 -22.20 -11.62
CA THR A 791 -7.96 -23.19 -11.91
C THR A 791 -8.81 -23.58 -10.69
N LEU A 792 -8.24 -23.68 -9.48
CA LEU A 792 -9.02 -23.96 -8.27
C LEU A 792 -9.91 -22.78 -7.85
N ASN A 793 -9.51 -21.54 -8.12
CA ASN A 793 -10.29 -20.33 -7.79
C ASN A 793 -11.41 -20.03 -8.80
N MET A 794 -11.50 -20.75 -9.94
CA MET A 794 -12.49 -20.48 -10.99
C MET A 794 -13.79 -21.32 -10.91
N ILE A 795 -14.04 -22.10 -9.85
CA ILE A 795 -15.32 -22.83 -9.65
C ILE A 795 -16.24 -22.17 -8.61
N LYS A 796 -16.29 -20.83 -8.61
CA LYS A 796 -17.43 -20.05 -8.09
C LYS A 796 -17.83 -18.94 -9.06
N SER A 797 -18.09 -19.32 -10.31
CA SER A 797 -18.91 -18.48 -11.19
C SER A 797 -20.28 -18.26 -10.56
N ALA A 798 -20.65 -17.01 -10.29
CA ALA A 798 -22.02 -16.66 -9.92
C ALA A 798 -23.03 -17.24 -10.94
N PRO A 799 -24.27 -17.56 -10.55
CA PRO A 799 -25.27 -18.24 -11.40
C PRO A 799 -25.83 -17.37 -12.55
N VAL A 800 -25.03 -16.39 -13.01
CA VAL A 800 -25.30 -15.55 -14.18
C VAL A 800 -25.22 -16.35 -15.48
N GLY A 801 -24.44 -17.44 -15.54
CA GLY A 801 -24.31 -18.28 -16.75
C GLY A 801 -25.65 -18.80 -17.29
N PRO A 802 -26.45 -19.54 -16.48
CA PRO A 802 -27.78 -20.01 -16.89
C PRO A 802 -28.76 -18.86 -17.20
N VAL A 803 -28.72 -17.77 -16.45
CA VAL A 803 -29.63 -16.62 -16.61
C VAL A 803 -29.30 -15.83 -17.88
N ALA A 804 -28.03 -15.53 -18.14
CA ALA A 804 -27.56 -14.88 -19.36
C ALA A 804 -27.77 -15.77 -20.59
N GLY A 805 -27.56 -17.08 -20.46
CA GLY A 805 -27.92 -18.07 -21.49
C GLY A 805 -29.42 -18.07 -21.81
N GLY A 806 -30.27 -18.01 -20.78
CA GLY A 806 -31.73 -17.88 -20.93
C GLY A 806 -32.13 -16.57 -21.61
N ILE A 807 -31.56 -15.44 -21.20
CA ILE A 807 -31.82 -14.12 -21.81
C ILE A 807 -31.37 -14.10 -23.27
N MET A 808 -30.18 -14.58 -23.58
CA MET A 808 -29.67 -14.69 -24.96
C MET A 808 -30.54 -15.62 -25.82
N GLY A 809 -31.01 -16.75 -25.25
CA GLY A 809 -31.96 -17.65 -25.92
C GLY A 809 -33.28 -16.96 -26.25
N CYS A 810 -33.88 -16.25 -25.28
CA CYS A 810 -35.11 -15.48 -25.49
C CYS A 810 -34.94 -14.37 -26.55
N ILE A 811 -33.81 -13.65 -26.53
CA ILE A 811 -33.49 -12.64 -27.54
C ILE A 811 -33.35 -13.28 -28.93
N MET A 812 -32.65 -14.42 -29.04
CA MET A 812 -32.48 -15.10 -30.33
C MET A 812 -33.81 -15.63 -30.90
N VAL A 813 -34.69 -16.15 -30.04
CA VAL A 813 -36.06 -16.57 -30.44
C VAL A 813 -36.89 -15.36 -30.89
N LEU A 814 -36.82 -14.21 -30.21
CA LEU A 814 -37.50 -12.99 -30.64
C LEU A 814 -36.96 -12.47 -31.98
N VAL A 815 -35.64 -12.47 -32.19
CA VAL A 815 -35.01 -12.09 -33.47
C VAL A 815 -35.46 -13.03 -34.59
N LEU A 816 -35.49 -14.34 -34.37
CA LEU A 816 -35.99 -15.32 -35.33
C LEU A 816 -37.48 -15.15 -35.62
N ALA A 817 -38.30 -14.84 -34.62
CA ALA A 817 -39.73 -14.56 -34.79
C ALA A 817 -39.97 -13.27 -35.62
N VAL A 818 -39.22 -12.19 -35.35
CA VAL A 818 -39.28 -10.94 -36.13
C VAL A 818 -38.76 -11.15 -37.55
N TYR A 819 -37.70 -11.93 -37.74
CA TYR A 819 -37.19 -12.30 -39.06
C TYR A 819 -38.22 -13.12 -39.85
N ALA A 820 -38.81 -14.16 -39.25
CA ALA A 820 -39.87 -14.96 -39.86
C ALA A 820 -41.10 -14.12 -40.21
N TYR A 821 -41.53 -13.21 -39.31
CA TYR A 821 -42.64 -12.29 -39.54
C TYR A 821 -42.37 -11.33 -40.70
N ARG A 822 -41.19 -10.68 -40.74
CA ARG A 822 -40.77 -9.84 -41.86
C ARG A 822 -40.68 -10.63 -43.16
N HIS A 823 -40.11 -11.83 -43.14
CA HIS A 823 -40.00 -12.69 -44.32
C HIS A 823 -41.39 -13.15 -44.82
N GLN A 824 -42.34 -13.43 -43.92
CA GLN A 824 -43.71 -13.80 -44.27
C GLN A 824 -44.50 -12.62 -44.87
N ILE A 825 -44.28 -11.39 -44.38
CA ILE A 825 -44.82 -10.16 -45.00
C ILE A 825 -44.20 -9.95 -46.39
N HIS A 826 -42.88 -10.08 -46.53
CA HIS A 826 -42.18 -9.93 -47.81
C HIS A 826 -42.58 -11.01 -48.83
N ARG A 827 -43.01 -12.19 -48.35
CA ARG A 827 -43.57 -13.26 -49.19
C ARG A 827 -45.03 -13.02 -49.60
N ARG A 828 -45.78 -12.24 -48.82
CA ARG A 828 -47.15 -11.77 -49.18
C ARG A 828 -47.13 -10.60 -50.17
N SER A 829 -46.14 -9.70 -50.12
CA SER A 829 -46.06 -8.58 -51.08
C SER A 829 -45.72 -9.02 -52.52
N HIS A 830 -45.04 -10.15 -52.71
CA HIS A 830 -44.63 -10.63 -54.03
C HIS A 830 -45.64 -11.53 -54.77
N GLN A 831 -46.87 -11.70 -54.28
CA GLN A 831 -47.92 -12.46 -55.02
C GLN A 831 -48.74 -11.61 -56.02
N HIS A 832 -48.45 -10.31 -56.15
CA HIS A 832 -49.05 -9.44 -57.17
C HIS A 832 -47.99 -8.65 -57.96
N MET A 833 -47.26 -9.33 -58.85
CA MET A 833 -46.98 -8.84 -60.23
C MET A 833 -46.08 -9.80 -61.01
N SER A 834 -46.46 -10.04 -62.26
CA SER A 834 -45.71 -10.72 -63.31
C SER A 834 -46.22 -10.22 -64.68
N PRO A 835 -45.50 -10.42 -65.78
CA PRO A 835 -44.04 -10.32 -65.96
C PRO A 835 -43.67 -9.47 -67.21
N LEU A 836 -42.38 -9.10 -67.38
CA LEU A 836 -41.68 -9.10 -68.70
C LEU A 836 -40.19 -8.72 -68.58
N ALA A 837 -39.35 -9.42 -69.35
CA ALA A 837 -37.88 -9.29 -69.51
C ALA A 837 -37.05 -9.41 -68.20
N ALA A 838 -36.34 -10.52 -67.91
CA ALA A 838 -35.19 -11.11 -68.62
C ALA A 838 -33.97 -10.15 -68.68
N GLN A 839 -32.74 -10.53 -68.33
CA GLN A 839 -32.14 -11.86 -68.55
C GLN A 839 -30.99 -12.19 -67.56
N GLU A 840 -31.11 -13.37 -66.91
CA GLU A 840 -30.10 -14.43 -66.61
C GLU A 840 -28.75 -14.08 -65.93
N MET A 841 -28.39 -14.64 -64.74
CA MET A 841 -28.02 -16.04 -64.35
C MET A 841 -26.54 -16.40 -64.64
N SER A 842 -25.82 -17.28 -63.89
CA SER A 842 -26.10 -18.13 -62.70
C SER A 842 -24.78 -18.68 -62.10
N VAL A 843 -24.53 -18.67 -60.78
CA VAL A 843 -24.72 -19.75 -59.76
C VAL A 843 -23.92 -21.08 -59.94
N ARG A 844 -23.05 -21.40 -58.95
CA ARG A 844 -22.72 -22.70 -58.26
C ARG A 844 -21.29 -22.63 -57.67
N MET A 845 -20.93 -22.92 -56.41
CA MET A 845 -21.51 -23.58 -55.21
C MET A 845 -21.32 -25.13 -55.09
N SER A 846 -20.99 -25.57 -53.87
CA SER A 846 -20.80 -26.94 -53.31
C SER A 846 -19.40 -27.57 -53.54
N ASN A 847 -18.59 -27.83 -52.49
CA ASN A 847 -18.58 -28.94 -51.48
C ASN A 847 -17.48 -29.98 -51.87
N LEU A 848 -16.78 -30.73 -51.00
CA LEU A 848 -16.70 -30.89 -49.54
C LEU A 848 -15.35 -31.58 -49.19
N GLU A 849 -14.95 -31.58 -47.91
CA GLU A 849 -14.13 -32.63 -47.24
C GLU A 849 -12.64 -32.91 -47.62
N ASN A 850 -11.76 -32.59 -46.64
CA ASN A 850 -10.96 -33.52 -45.83
C ASN A 850 -9.42 -33.60 -45.96
N ASP A 851 -8.80 -33.70 -44.77
CA ASP A 851 -7.47 -34.20 -44.37
C ASP A 851 -6.16 -33.89 -45.14
N ARG A 852 -5.24 -33.24 -44.38
CA ARG A 852 -3.83 -33.61 -44.10
C ARG A 852 -2.73 -33.67 -45.18
N ASP A 853 -1.52 -33.33 -44.69
CA ASP A 853 -0.17 -33.68 -45.16
C ASP A 853 0.22 -33.14 -46.56
N GLU A 854 1.47 -32.85 -46.92
CA GLU A 854 2.74 -32.60 -46.20
C GLU A 854 3.71 -32.01 -47.24
N ARG A 855 4.61 -31.08 -46.87
CA ARG A 855 5.86 -30.76 -47.59
C ARG A 855 5.69 -30.20 -49.02
N ASP A 856 6.73 -29.86 -49.76
CA ASP A 856 7.91 -28.98 -49.54
C ASP A 856 8.36 -28.61 -50.98
N ASP A 857 9.18 -27.56 -51.12
CA ASP A 857 10.22 -27.44 -52.17
C ASP A 857 9.84 -27.52 -53.68
N ASP A 858 10.55 -26.84 -54.60
CA ASP A 858 11.41 -25.66 -54.48
C ASP A 858 11.65 -25.13 -55.91
N SER A 859 12.06 -23.86 -56.03
CA SER A 859 12.93 -23.37 -57.12
C SER A 859 12.38 -23.34 -58.58
N HIS A 860 12.97 -22.65 -59.57
CA HIS A 860 14.20 -21.84 -59.66
C HIS A 860 14.02 -20.79 -60.81
N GLU A 861 14.54 -19.56 -60.64
CA GLU A 861 15.28 -18.77 -61.65
C GLU A 861 14.65 -18.33 -63.03
N ASP A 862 14.98 -17.18 -63.65
CA ASP A 862 15.94 -16.10 -63.36
C ASP A 862 15.60 -14.77 -64.11
N ARG A 863 16.35 -13.70 -63.81
CA ARG A 863 16.63 -12.41 -64.52
C ARG A 863 15.92 -11.12 -64.07
N GLY A 864 16.66 -10.35 -63.25
CA GLY A 864 17.47 -9.26 -63.86
C GLY A 864 17.20 -7.78 -63.50
N ILE A 865 18.20 -7.18 -62.82
CA ILE A 865 18.70 -5.78 -62.96
C ILE A 865 18.10 -4.66 -62.06
N ILE A 866 18.83 -4.39 -60.97
CA ILE A 866 19.19 -3.08 -60.35
C ILE A 866 18.07 -2.16 -59.78
N SER A 867 17.91 -2.18 -58.45
CA SER A 867 18.37 -1.07 -57.58
C SER A 867 18.55 -1.55 -56.13
N ASN A 868 19.61 -1.12 -55.44
CA ASN A 868 19.83 -1.38 -54.01
C ASN A 868 19.06 -0.31 -53.20
N THR A 869 18.44 -0.60 -52.05
CA THR A 869 19.07 -1.12 -50.82
C THR A 869 18.05 -1.72 -49.84
N ARG A 870 18.40 -2.83 -49.19
CA ARG A 870 18.25 -3.12 -47.74
C ARG A 870 18.56 -4.59 -47.46
N PHE A 871 19.43 -4.86 -46.49
CA PHE A 871 19.59 -6.19 -45.89
C PHE A 871 19.69 -6.03 -44.36
N ILE A 872 18.75 -6.67 -43.66
CA ILE A 872 18.87 -7.41 -42.40
C ILE A 872 19.88 -6.89 -41.35
N ALA A 873 19.40 -6.47 -40.16
CA ALA A 873 19.41 -7.33 -38.96
C ALA A 873 18.86 -6.65 -37.69
N ALA A 874 18.20 -7.48 -36.88
CA ALA A 874 17.71 -7.31 -35.52
C ALA A 874 18.49 -6.37 -34.55
N VAL A 875 17.72 -5.58 -33.78
CA VAL A 875 18.07 -5.17 -32.41
C VAL A 875 16.83 -5.24 -31.50
N ILE A 876 16.78 -6.33 -30.73
CA ILE A 876 16.33 -6.41 -29.31
C ILE A 876 15.18 -5.46 -28.89
N GLU A 877 13.94 -5.98 -28.87
CA GLU A 877 12.84 -5.39 -28.12
C GLU A 877 13.05 -5.58 -26.61
N ARG A 878 13.25 -4.49 -25.87
CA ARG A 878 13.17 -4.51 -24.39
C ARG A 878 11.69 -4.57 -23.98
N HIS A 879 11.30 -5.70 -23.39
CA HIS A 879 10.01 -5.84 -22.72
C HIS A 879 9.99 -5.04 -21.41
N ALA A 880 9.52 -3.79 -21.48
CA ALA A 880 9.11 -3.06 -20.28
C ALA A 880 7.80 -3.67 -19.77
N HIS A 881 7.83 -4.29 -18.58
CA HIS A 881 6.63 -4.81 -17.94
C HIS A 881 5.79 -3.64 -17.43
N SER A 882 4.63 -3.36 -18.03
CA SER A 882 3.61 -2.53 -17.42
C SER A 882 2.74 -3.38 -16.48
N PRO A 883 2.57 -3.01 -15.20
CA PRO A 883 1.61 -3.68 -14.33
C PRO A 883 0.19 -3.14 -14.61
N GLU A 884 -0.44 -3.60 -15.70
CA GLU A 884 -1.85 -3.32 -15.99
C GLU A 884 -2.78 -4.02 -14.97
N ARG A 885 -2.97 -3.42 -13.80
CA ARG A 885 -4.07 -3.79 -12.90
C ARG A 885 -5.39 -3.34 -13.54
N ARG A 886 -5.99 -4.24 -14.33
CA ARG A 886 -7.21 -4.07 -15.14
C ARG A 886 -8.26 -3.14 -14.51
N ARG A 887 -8.28 -1.86 -14.91
CA ARG A 887 -9.42 -0.96 -14.68
C ARG A 887 -10.63 -1.44 -15.49
N ARG A 888 -11.50 -2.27 -14.91
CA ARG A 888 -12.83 -2.57 -15.45
C ARG A 888 -13.90 -1.69 -14.81
N TYR A 889 -13.86 -0.39 -15.11
CA TYR A 889 -15.06 0.45 -14.97
C TYR A 889 -15.87 0.40 -16.27
N TRP A 890 -17.08 -0.14 -16.19
CA TRP A 890 -18.09 0.01 -17.24
C TRP A 890 -18.67 1.43 -17.18
N GLY A 891 -17.89 2.41 -17.63
CA GLY A 891 -18.38 3.78 -17.82
C GLY A 891 -19.26 3.87 -19.06
N ARG A 892 -20.58 3.69 -18.91
CA ARG A 892 -21.54 4.09 -19.95
C ARG A 892 -21.76 5.60 -19.87
N SER A 893 -21.40 6.30 -20.93
CA SER A 893 -21.78 7.70 -21.16
C SER A 893 -23.30 7.85 -21.11
N GLY A 894 -23.79 8.91 -20.48
CA GLY A 894 -25.22 9.15 -20.33
C GLY A 894 -25.84 9.81 -21.58
N THR A 895 -27.04 9.33 -21.95
CA THR A 895 -28.05 10.06 -22.73
C THR A 895 -29.45 9.58 -22.33
N GLU A 896 -30.24 10.51 -21.78
CA GLU A 896 -31.70 10.72 -21.95
C GLU A 896 -32.76 9.61 -21.69
N SER A 897 -33.82 10.08 -21.02
CA SER A 897 -35.25 9.71 -21.14
C SER A 897 -35.81 8.37 -20.59
N ASP A 898 -36.33 8.48 -19.35
CA ASP A 898 -37.78 8.45 -19.02
C ASP A 898 -38.55 7.13 -18.69
N HIS A 899 -39.57 7.34 -17.83
CA HIS A 899 -40.76 6.52 -17.51
C HIS A 899 -40.63 5.26 -16.60
N GLY A 900 -40.69 5.51 -15.28
CA GLY A 900 -41.90 5.26 -14.47
C GLY A 900 -42.28 3.84 -14.02
N TYR A 901 -42.44 3.64 -12.70
CA TYR A 901 -43.77 3.46 -12.06
C TYR A 901 -43.68 3.59 -10.52
N SER A 902 -44.76 4.11 -9.90
CA SER A 902 -44.80 4.55 -8.50
C SER A 902 -45.49 3.56 -7.55
N THR A 903 -45.17 3.62 -6.25
CA THR A 903 -46.16 3.44 -5.16
C THR A 903 -45.94 4.41 -3.98
N MET A 904 -46.70 5.50 -4.02
CA MET A 904 -47.37 6.23 -2.93
C MET A 904 -46.65 6.59 -1.60
N SER A 905 -46.64 7.91 -1.36
CA SER A 905 -46.51 8.63 -0.09
C SER A 905 -47.81 8.58 0.76
N PRO A 906 -47.89 9.25 1.94
CA PRO A 906 -48.18 10.71 2.04
C PRO A 906 -47.19 11.47 2.94
N GLN A 907 -46.66 12.63 2.51
CA GLN A 907 -47.16 14.00 2.78
C GLN A 907 -47.07 14.47 4.23
N GLU A 908 -46.29 15.54 4.44
CA GLU A 908 -46.89 16.84 4.79
C GLU A 908 -46.09 17.96 4.11
N ASP A 909 -46.81 18.99 3.66
CA ASP A 909 -46.35 20.01 2.71
C ASP A 909 -45.90 21.33 3.40
N SER A 910 -45.34 22.22 2.57
CA SER A 910 -45.36 23.70 2.65
C SER A 910 -44.17 24.42 3.32
N GLU A 911 -43.68 25.57 2.82
CA GLU A 911 -44.05 26.34 1.61
C GLU A 911 -42.89 27.24 1.10
N ASN A 912 -43.03 27.79 -0.11
CA ASN A 912 -42.00 28.48 -0.90
C ASN A 912 -41.54 29.88 -0.38
N PRO A 913 -40.36 30.36 -0.82
CA PRO A 913 -39.87 31.75 -0.64
C PRO A 913 -40.34 32.65 -1.84
N PRO A 914 -39.91 33.93 -2.03
CA PRO A 914 -38.55 34.24 -2.54
C PRO A 914 -37.98 35.68 -2.28
N CYS A 915 -36.84 35.98 -2.92
CA CYS A 915 -36.45 37.27 -3.55
C CYS A 915 -35.71 38.40 -2.80
N ASN A 916 -34.46 38.60 -3.28
CA ASN A 916 -33.93 39.82 -3.92
C ASN A 916 -33.09 40.88 -3.16
N ASN A 917 -31.96 41.18 -3.84
CA ASN A 917 -31.27 42.46 -4.01
C ASN A 917 -30.27 42.95 -2.94
N ASP A 918 -29.00 42.94 -3.37
CA ASP A 918 -27.96 43.98 -3.20
C ASP A 918 -28.54 45.43 -3.17
N PRO A 919 -27.82 46.51 -2.74
CA PRO A 919 -26.35 46.66 -2.87
C PRO A 919 -25.61 47.61 -1.86
N LEU A 920 -24.30 47.85 -2.09
CA LEU A 920 -23.55 49.11 -1.80
C LEU A 920 -23.38 49.53 -0.30
N SER A 921 -22.35 50.28 0.16
CA SER A 921 -21.06 50.75 -0.39
C SER A 921 -20.19 51.35 0.74
N ALA A 922 -18.93 51.67 0.42
CA ALA A 922 -18.13 52.80 0.92
C ALA A 922 -17.60 52.83 2.38
N GLY A 923 -16.40 53.41 2.52
CA GLY A 923 -15.74 53.73 3.80
C GLY A 923 -14.25 53.35 3.79
N VAL A 924 -13.41 53.97 2.94
CA VAL A 924 -12.56 55.13 3.29
C VAL A 924 -11.45 54.74 4.29
N ASP A 925 -10.18 54.53 3.91
CA ASP A 925 -9.18 55.40 3.22
C ASP A 925 -8.33 56.24 4.21
N VAL A 926 -7.06 56.48 3.85
CA VAL A 926 -6.00 57.26 4.57
C VAL A 926 -5.45 56.64 5.89
N GLY A 927 -4.14 56.57 6.14
CA GLY A 927 -2.99 56.86 5.27
C GLY A 927 -1.61 56.71 5.95
N ASN A 928 -0.61 56.49 5.10
CA ASN A 928 0.77 56.99 5.06
C ASN A 928 1.55 57.37 6.34
N HIS A 929 2.73 56.77 6.46
CA HIS A 929 4.08 57.39 6.41
C HIS A 929 5.06 56.44 7.15
N ASP A 930 6.35 56.29 6.84
CA ASP A 930 7.28 56.50 5.70
C ASP A 930 8.69 56.53 6.35
N GLU A 931 9.75 56.33 5.56
CA GLU A 931 11.20 56.48 5.90
C GLU A 931 11.77 55.41 6.89
N ASP A 932 12.60 54.45 6.45
CA ASP A 932 13.95 54.50 5.85
C ASP A 932 15.09 54.48 6.89
N LEU A 933 16.00 53.50 6.78
CA LEU A 933 17.47 53.70 6.67
C LEU A 933 18.27 52.37 6.65
N ASP A 934 19.50 52.48 6.15
CA ASP A 934 20.31 51.43 5.51
C ASP A 934 21.40 50.75 6.38
N LEU A 935 21.93 49.63 5.82
CA LEU A 935 23.29 49.04 5.95
C LEU A 935 23.93 48.78 7.33
N ASP A 936 24.40 47.54 7.58
CA ASP A 936 25.80 47.14 7.27
C ASP A 936 26.13 45.66 7.63
N THR A 937 27.26 45.15 7.11
CA THR A 937 27.84 43.79 7.38
C THR A 937 29.38 43.87 7.39
N PRO A 938 30.16 42.77 7.56
CA PRO A 938 30.23 41.74 8.61
C PRO A 938 31.59 41.87 9.38
N PRO A 939 32.21 40.81 9.98
CA PRO A 939 33.10 39.91 9.21
C PRO A 939 33.27 38.45 9.73
N GLN A 940 34.18 37.71 9.07
CA GLN A 940 34.40 36.26 9.03
C GLN A 940 35.30 35.65 10.14
N THR A 941 35.26 34.32 10.30
CA THR A 941 36.40 33.35 10.48
C THR A 941 35.87 31.94 10.83
N ALA A 942 36.55 30.78 10.71
CA ALA A 942 37.43 30.20 9.68
C ALA A 942 37.82 28.73 10.07
N ALA A 943 38.12 27.86 9.09
CA ALA A 943 38.95 26.61 9.21
C ALA A 943 38.39 25.43 10.06
N LEU A 944 38.80 24.14 9.96
CA LEU A 944 39.47 23.28 8.93
C LEU A 944 39.44 21.82 9.46
N LEU A 945 39.41 20.80 8.60
CA LEU A 945 40.36 19.65 8.54
C LEU A 945 39.81 18.42 7.79
N SER A 946 40.71 17.75 7.04
CA SER A 946 40.46 16.48 6.35
C SER A 946 41.39 15.38 6.87
N HIS A 947 41.07 14.11 6.63
CA HIS A 947 42.06 13.02 6.71
C HIS A 947 41.94 12.05 5.52
N LYS A 948 43.09 11.53 5.08
CA LYS A 948 43.28 10.81 3.81
C LYS A 948 43.31 9.28 3.97
N PHE A 949 42.88 8.59 2.92
CA PHE A 949 43.08 7.15 2.71
C PHE A 949 44.55 6.77 2.36
N HIS A 950 44.88 5.49 2.50
CA HIS A 950 46.12 4.87 2.03
C HIS A 950 45.87 3.74 1.02
N HIS A 951 46.78 3.59 0.06
CA HIS A 951 46.71 2.62 -1.03
C HIS A 951 47.23 1.23 -0.65
N TYR A 952 46.69 0.20 -1.32
CA TYR A 952 47.45 -0.99 -1.74
C TYR A 952 47.14 -1.31 -3.22
N ARG A 953 48.00 -2.10 -3.88
CA ARG A 953 48.15 -2.12 -5.36
C ARG A 953 48.22 -3.55 -5.92
N SER A 954 47.78 -3.67 -7.19
CA SER A 954 47.91 -4.80 -8.15
C SER A 954 46.68 -5.74 -8.25
N HIS A 955 46.23 -6.22 -9.43
CA HIS A 955 46.81 -6.27 -10.79
C HIS A 955 45.81 -5.84 -11.89
N HIS A 956 46.31 -5.34 -13.04
CA HIS A 956 45.55 -5.25 -14.29
C HIS A 956 45.55 -6.59 -15.05
N PRO A 957 44.52 -6.84 -15.88
CA PRO A 957 44.79 -6.89 -17.32
C PRO A 957 44.02 -5.79 -18.09
N THR A 958 44.57 -5.40 -19.23
CA THR A 958 44.06 -4.32 -20.09
C THR A 958 43.10 -4.83 -21.15
N LEU A 959 41.91 -4.23 -21.26
CA LEU A 959 41.13 -4.22 -22.50
C LEU A 959 40.83 -2.77 -22.90
N HIS A 960 41.17 -2.40 -24.13
CA HIS A 960 40.86 -1.07 -24.67
C HIS A 960 39.38 -0.98 -25.06
N HIS A 961 38.60 -0.22 -24.31
CA HIS A 961 37.34 0.36 -24.79
C HIS A 961 37.34 1.87 -24.60
N SER A 962 37.09 2.58 -25.70
CA SER A 962 36.96 4.02 -25.75
C SER A 962 35.60 4.43 -25.19
N HIS A 963 35.56 4.75 -23.90
CA HIS A 963 34.37 5.35 -23.31
C HIS A 963 34.18 6.77 -23.86
N HIS A 964 33.18 6.94 -24.72
CA HIS A 964 32.55 8.24 -24.90
C HIS A 964 31.94 8.64 -23.55
N LEU A 965 32.42 9.75 -22.99
CA LEU A 965 31.75 10.45 -21.89
C LEU A 965 30.44 11.04 -22.41
N GLN A 966 29.37 10.24 -22.40
CA GLN A 966 28.02 10.77 -22.37
C GLN A 966 27.77 11.28 -20.95
N ALA A 967 27.87 12.59 -20.77
CA ALA A 967 27.29 13.25 -19.62
C ALA A 967 25.76 13.15 -19.75
N ALA A 968 25.18 12.11 -19.17
CA ALA A 968 23.75 12.02 -18.95
C ALA A 968 23.39 13.12 -17.94
N VAL A 969 22.82 14.22 -18.43
CA VAL A 969 22.11 15.18 -17.59
C VAL A 969 20.69 14.68 -17.48
N THR A 970 20.45 13.77 -16.54
CA THR A 970 19.09 13.36 -16.18
C THR A 970 18.39 14.53 -15.52
N VAL A 971 17.54 15.19 -16.30
CA VAL A 971 16.62 16.21 -15.79
C VAL A 971 15.44 15.46 -15.18
N HIS A 972 15.61 14.97 -13.96
CA HIS A 972 14.49 14.42 -13.20
C HIS A 972 13.53 15.57 -12.89
N THR A 973 12.49 15.70 -13.71
CA THR A 973 11.29 16.45 -13.33
C THR A 973 10.73 15.77 -12.09
N VAL A 974 10.79 16.45 -10.94
CA VAL A 974 9.87 16.19 -9.83
C VAL A 974 8.47 16.13 -10.44
N ASP A 975 7.71 15.07 -10.14
CA ASP A 975 6.56 14.62 -10.91
C ASP A 975 5.76 15.74 -11.55
N ALA A 976 5.91 15.89 -12.87
CA ALA A 976 5.16 16.83 -13.70
C ALA A 976 3.71 16.35 -13.90
N GLU A 977 3.10 15.75 -12.87
CA GLU A 977 1.66 15.78 -12.71
C GLU A 977 1.21 17.19 -12.27
N CYS A 978 2.17 18.04 -11.83
CA CYS A 978 2.02 19.19 -10.96
C CYS A 978 2.91 20.39 -11.39
#